data_AF-A0AAN7TY97-F1
#
_entry.id   AF-A0AAN7TY97-F1
#
_cell.length_a   1.000
_cell.length_b   1.000
_cell.length_c   1.000
_cell.angle_alpha   90.00
_cell.angle_beta   90.00
_cell.angle_gamma   90.00
#
_symmetry.space_group_name_H-M   'P 1'
#
loop_
_entity.id
_entity.type
_entity.pdbx_description
1 polymer ?
#
loop_
_entity_poly.entity_id
_entity_poly.type
_entity_poly.pdbx_seq_one_letter_code
_entity_poly.pdbx_strand_id
1 'polypeptide(L)'
;MFSFWGNINTKENSNNNRLEGEKNSDSGNNNNSNKDSEGVNTSENINTKKGNINNNNNNNNNNNNNNNNNNNNNNNNNYKMSTLTTERNITNSPTAAQLNEKESGKKDEEWIVGVLTTSDRVTQGIAIDQSGPEIVAIIKNQLKQMMGEISSINVTTVYKVVPDEIEHIQQMITQWTHLKYKLILTTGGTGFTPRDVTPEAIKPLLNRRTKGIEIAMLKTSLDITPHAMLSRPIAGIRDQTLIITLPGSVKAIRENLAVVLPAIPHAIGLINSQPKSSLPESHRSKDYNNNNNSNNKGSSSSIKTDTNLIQDQHTQHQHQHHHSCGGSGKRGSSYNMTPVDEAIKIILKQCDNINIQLEKVEITKSLGRILGEDISSVEPFPNFRASIKDGYAIRSKDGIGHYKLLGDSVAGNSGSDLVPPSNNPNEKYCVRITTGAMIPDGYDSVVMIEETEMIGDDIVSIEVTCKPGQDIREIGSDIPSGTIVLNKGDRIGCSEIGLLATLGIQWVNCPILPSISIISTGDELIDYRMTSDNNNNNNNTQPIKPGIIRDSNSPTLETIVQEISKHFGECCSTNKINVVGIVPDKLESLENTLIDCAKKSDIIITSGGVSMGHLDLVKPLLEKIGTVHFGRVNMKPGKPLTFSTIISIGNNEEKKTTLVFSLPGNPVSTVVTFYLFAVPALRKLAGFGIKNNGSQLNLPCVEVKLLDRIQLDHERPEYHRCVIEWDFNDHCFISKSTGSQASCRLLSLKQANALLVLPQKHGHLERGAMVKAILIGPIN
;
A
#
# COMPACT_ATOMS: atom_id res chain seq x y z
N MET A 1 -29.47 -3.87 -21.73
CA MET A 1 -29.57 -2.76 -22.70
C MET A 1 -28.23 -2.65 -23.40
N PHE A 2 -28.21 -3.14 -24.64
CA PHE A 2 -27.07 -3.13 -25.53
C PHE A 2 -26.83 -1.74 -26.14
N SER A 3 -25.56 -1.46 -26.43
CA SER A 3 -25.04 -0.75 -27.60
C SER A 3 -25.66 0.61 -27.97
N PHE A 4 -24.95 1.68 -27.62
CA PHE A 4 -24.88 2.89 -28.43
C PHE A 4 -23.41 3.32 -28.47
N TRP A 5 -22.81 3.28 -29.66
CA TRP A 5 -21.92 4.30 -30.23
C TRP A 5 -21.29 3.72 -31.50
N GLY A 6 -21.89 4.09 -32.62
CA GLY A 6 -21.39 3.82 -33.96
C GLY A 6 -20.41 4.89 -34.42
N ASN A 7 -19.42 4.42 -35.17
CA ASN A 7 -18.77 5.04 -36.33
C ASN A 7 -18.93 6.56 -36.53
N ILE A 8 -17.83 7.28 -36.38
CA ILE A 8 -17.55 8.50 -37.14
C ILE A 8 -16.39 8.18 -38.10
N ASN A 9 -16.75 8.04 -39.38
CA ASN A 9 -15.84 8.04 -40.52
C ASN A 9 -15.51 9.50 -40.87
N THR A 10 -14.22 9.82 -41.06
CA THR A 10 -13.80 10.93 -41.91
C THR A 10 -12.89 10.37 -43.00
N LYS A 11 -13.45 10.32 -44.22
CA LYS A 11 -12.69 10.27 -45.47
C LYS A 11 -12.22 11.69 -45.79
N GLU A 12 -10.94 11.86 -46.08
CA GLU A 12 -10.52 12.79 -47.13
C GLU A 12 -9.29 12.27 -47.87
N ASN A 13 -9.47 12.25 -49.19
CA ASN A 13 -8.59 12.02 -50.33
C ASN A 13 -7.35 12.96 -50.30
N SER A 14 -6.22 12.80 -51.00
CA SER A 14 -5.80 11.93 -52.11
C SER A 14 -4.34 12.27 -52.52
N ASN A 15 -3.71 11.31 -53.21
CA ASN A 15 -2.86 11.45 -54.39
C ASN A 15 -1.31 11.47 -54.32
N ASN A 16 -0.79 10.56 -55.16
CA ASN A 16 0.41 10.59 -56.01
C ASN A 16 1.77 10.17 -55.41
N ASN A 17 2.24 8.97 -55.75
CA ASN A 17 3.03 8.78 -56.97
C ASN A 17 3.32 7.29 -57.29
N ARG A 18 3.18 6.98 -58.58
CA ARG A 18 3.63 5.78 -59.31
C ARG A 18 5.12 5.90 -59.62
N LEU A 19 5.81 4.76 -59.74
CA LEU A 19 6.98 4.42 -60.61
C LEU A 19 7.38 2.97 -60.23
N GLU A 20 7.01 1.93 -60.97
CA GLU A 20 7.66 1.31 -62.16
C GLU A 20 9.14 0.87 -62.01
N GLY A 21 9.38 -0.40 -62.39
CA GLY A 21 10.67 -1.02 -62.72
C GLY A 21 11.17 -2.02 -61.66
N GLU A 22 11.68 -3.21 -61.91
CA GLU A 22 12.07 -3.93 -63.14
C GLU A 22 12.28 -5.42 -62.79
N LYS A 23 12.46 -6.24 -63.84
CA LYS A 23 12.62 -7.71 -63.86
C LYS A 23 14.03 -8.19 -63.46
N ASN A 24 14.15 -9.53 -63.41
CA ASN A 24 15.33 -10.42 -63.56
C ASN A 24 15.85 -11.01 -62.25
N SER A 25 16.34 -12.23 -62.17
CA SER A 25 16.36 -13.44 -63.00
C SER A 25 17.07 -14.53 -62.17
N ASP A 26 17.08 -15.75 -62.68
CA ASP A 26 18.10 -16.79 -62.47
C ASP A 26 17.99 -17.77 -61.28
N SER A 27 17.38 -18.90 -61.61
CA SER A 27 18.01 -20.24 -61.72
C SER A 27 19.23 -20.58 -60.85
N GLY A 28 19.17 -21.76 -60.21
CA GLY A 28 20.36 -22.45 -59.70
C GLY A 28 20.08 -23.83 -59.11
N ASN A 29 20.14 -24.86 -59.97
CA ASN A 29 20.26 -26.29 -59.65
C ASN A 29 21.27 -26.61 -58.54
N ASN A 30 20.99 -27.61 -57.70
CA ASN A 30 21.74 -28.89 -57.72
C ASN A 30 21.31 -29.88 -56.61
N ASN A 31 20.74 -31.01 -57.08
CA ASN A 31 21.17 -32.41 -56.88
C ASN A 31 21.81 -32.93 -55.58
N ASN A 32 21.37 -34.17 -55.30
CA ASN A 32 22.05 -35.32 -54.68
C ASN A 32 22.15 -35.34 -53.15
N SER A 33 22.03 -36.47 -52.45
CA SER A 33 21.64 -37.86 -52.77
C SER A 33 21.81 -38.65 -51.46
N ASN A 34 20.95 -39.67 -51.27
CA ASN A 34 21.19 -40.93 -50.55
C ASN A 34 21.90 -40.92 -49.18
N LYS A 35 21.27 -41.54 -48.17
CA LYS A 35 21.51 -42.97 -47.88
C LYS A 35 20.62 -43.47 -46.74
N ASP A 36 20.09 -44.66 -46.99
CA ASP A 36 19.49 -45.59 -46.05
C ASP A 36 20.44 -45.98 -44.91
N SER A 37 19.87 -46.30 -43.74
CA SER A 37 20.20 -47.52 -43.00
C SER A 37 19.23 -47.74 -41.84
N GLU A 38 18.55 -48.90 -41.90
CA GLU A 38 18.24 -49.83 -40.78
C GLU A 38 17.35 -49.30 -39.64
N GLY A 39 16.18 -49.88 -39.30
CA GLY A 39 15.69 -51.23 -39.49
C GLY A 39 15.76 -52.04 -38.18
N VAL A 40 14.63 -52.67 -37.82
CA VAL A 40 14.42 -53.72 -36.77
C VAL A 40 13.96 -53.14 -35.40
N ASN A 41 12.65 -53.18 -35.09
CA ASN A 41 11.89 -54.29 -34.45
C ASN A 41 12.45 -54.66 -33.06
N THR A 42 11.67 -54.83 -31.99
CA THR A 42 10.51 -55.73 -31.84
C THR A 42 9.92 -55.55 -30.42
N SER A 43 8.58 -55.61 -30.30
CA SER A 43 7.74 -56.40 -29.35
C SER A 43 8.11 -56.46 -27.84
N GLU A 44 7.23 -56.45 -26.83
CA GLU A 44 5.99 -57.18 -26.54
C GLU A 44 5.29 -56.45 -25.36
N ASN A 45 3.99 -56.15 -25.40
CA ASN A 45 2.82 -56.98 -25.04
C ASN A 45 2.56 -57.18 -23.52
N ILE A 46 1.33 -56.77 -23.13
CA ILE A 46 0.40 -57.42 -22.17
C ILE A 46 0.65 -57.17 -20.65
N ASN A 47 -0.24 -56.41 -19.98
CA ASN A 47 -1.40 -57.02 -19.31
C ASN A 47 -2.42 -56.01 -18.72
N THR A 48 -3.68 -56.33 -18.98
CA THR A 48 -4.93 -55.77 -18.45
C THR A 48 -5.40 -56.47 -17.17
N LYS A 49 -6.10 -55.76 -16.26
CA LYS A 49 -7.40 -56.14 -15.61
C LYS A 49 -7.76 -55.10 -14.51
N LYS A 50 -8.91 -54.40 -14.61
CA LYS A 50 -10.24 -54.69 -13.98
C LYS A 50 -10.16 -54.83 -12.45
N GLY A 51 -10.96 -54.20 -11.58
CA GLY A 51 -12.18 -53.37 -11.66
C GLY A 51 -12.82 -53.25 -10.25
N ASN A 52 -13.93 -52.49 -10.14
CA ASN A 52 -14.85 -52.23 -9.00
C ASN A 52 -14.43 -51.09 -8.04
N ILE A 53 -15.14 -49.96 -7.86
CA ILE A 53 -16.58 -49.56 -7.72
C ILE A 53 -17.21 -49.86 -6.33
N ASN A 54 -17.56 -48.74 -5.67
CA ASN A 54 -18.55 -48.44 -4.61
C ASN A 54 -18.35 -48.93 -3.16
N ASN A 55 -18.26 -47.98 -2.22
CA ASN A 55 -19.46 -47.49 -1.53
C ASN A 55 -19.25 -46.22 -0.67
N ASN A 56 -20.32 -45.44 -0.59
CA ASN A 56 -20.56 -44.22 0.19
C ASN A 56 -20.34 -44.36 1.71
N ASN A 57 -19.99 -43.25 2.39
CA ASN A 57 -20.89 -42.64 3.38
C ASN A 57 -20.43 -41.27 3.89
N ASN A 58 -21.40 -40.35 3.89
CA ASN A 58 -21.45 -39.08 4.60
C ASN A 58 -21.25 -39.25 6.12
N ASN A 59 -20.69 -38.25 6.80
CA ASN A 59 -21.44 -37.52 7.83
C ASN A 59 -20.70 -36.28 8.37
N ASN A 60 -21.45 -35.18 8.38
CA ASN A 60 -21.29 -33.99 9.21
C ASN A 60 -21.27 -34.34 10.71
N ASN A 61 -20.58 -33.54 11.53
CA ASN A 61 -21.19 -33.04 12.77
C ASN A 61 -20.42 -31.85 13.38
N ASN A 62 -21.21 -30.82 13.67
CA ASN A 62 -20.90 -29.64 14.47
C ASN A 62 -21.19 -29.91 15.97
N ASN A 63 -20.48 -29.15 16.82
CA ASN A 63 -20.85 -28.61 18.14
C ASN A 63 -21.44 -29.51 19.23
N ASN A 64 -20.78 -29.53 20.40
CA ASN A 64 -21.24 -28.86 21.62
C ASN A 64 -20.35 -29.21 22.82
N ASN A 65 -19.98 -28.20 23.62
CA ASN A 65 -19.72 -28.35 25.04
C ASN A 65 -20.03 -27.02 25.74
N ASN A 66 -21.17 -26.95 26.40
CA ASN A 66 -21.52 -25.94 27.40
C ASN A 66 -21.91 -26.70 28.67
N ASN A 67 -21.23 -26.40 29.77
CA ASN A 67 -21.61 -26.84 31.11
C ASN A 67 -21.74 -25.62 32.02
N ASN A 68 -22.95 -25.44 32.52
CA ASN A 68 -23.38 -24.96 33.85
C ASN A 68 -22.45 -24.05 34.68
N ASN A 69 -23.00 -22.94 35.16
CA ASN A 69 -23.28 -22.82 36.60
C ASN A 69 -24.22 -21.66 36.97
N ASN A 70 -25.24 -22.01 37.77
CA ASN A 70 -26.06 -21.15 38.61
C ASN A 70 -25.23 -20.57 39.77
N ASN A 71 -25.44 -19.32 40.16
CA ASN A 71 -26.13 -18.96 41.41
C ASN A 71 -26.04 -17.47 41.77
N ASN A 72 -27.15 -17.02 42.34
CA ASN A 72 -27.50 -15.68 42.79
C ASN A 72 -26.88 -15.26 44.14
N ASN A 73 -26.83 -13.93 44.30
CA ASN A 73 -27.15 -13.13 45.50
C ASN A 73 -26.28 -13.23 46.78
N ASN A 74 -25.62 -12.13 47.14
CA ASN A 74 -26.08 -11.12 48.13
C ASN A 74 -24.89 -10.37 48.75
N ASN A 75 -24.92 -9.03 48.73
CA ASN A 75 -25.02 -8.23 49.96
C ASN A 75 -25.14 -6.73 49.69
N ASN A 76 -26.17 -6.15 50.31
CA ASN A 76 -26.56 -4.75 50.24
C ASN A 76 -25.75 -3.86 51.18
N ASN A 77 -25.54 -2.63 50.71
CA ASN A 77 -25.26 -1.44 51.51
C ASN A 77 -26.50 -1.00 52.29
N ASN A 78 -26.27 -0.36 53.44
CA ASN A 78 -27.22 0.51 54.12
C ASN A 78 -26.49 1.79 54.50
N TYR A 79 -26.98 2.97 54.10
CA TYR A 79 -27.02 4.14 54.98
C TYR A 79 -28.05 5.16 54.47
N LYS A 80 -28.78 5.71 55.44
CA LYS A 80 -29.99 6.52 55.33
C LYS A 80 -29.72 7.97 54.94
N MET A 81 -30.78 8.54 54.37
CA MET A 81 -31.04 9.88 53.89
C MET A 81 -31.32 10.89 55.03
N SER A 82 -30.95 12.16 54.86
CA SER A 82 -31.72 13.29 55.37
C SER A 82 -31.51 14.55 54.51
N THR A 83 -32.63 15.22 54.27
CA THR A 83 -32.94 16.37 53.42
C THR A 83 -32.74 17.72 54.14
N LEU A 84 -32.70 18.82 53.36
CA LEU A 84 -33.32 20.16 53.58
C LEU A 84 -32.50 21.25 52.84
N THR A 85 -32.97 21.77 51.70
CA THR A 85 -33.86 22.93 51.44
C THR A 85 -33.14 24.26 51.16
N THR A 86 -33.66 24.89 50.12
CA THR A 86 -33.41 26.10 49.34
C THR A 86 -33.37 27.42 50.11
N GLU A 87 -32.64 28.43 49.59
CA GLU A 87 -33.13 29.76 49.09
C GLU A 87 -31.94 30.77 48.93
N ARG A 88 -31.71 31.32 47.71
CA ARG A 88 -31.92 32.74 47.25
C ARG A 88 -31.13 33.80 48.05
N ASN A 89 -30.43 34.83 47.53
CA ASN A 89 -30.54 35.67 46.33
C ASN A 89 -29.22 36.44 46.03
N ILE A 90 -29.03 36.67 44.72
CA ILE A 90 -28.49 37.76 43.87
C ILE A 90 -27.82 39.03 44.49
N THR A 91 -26.86 39.56 43.70
CA THR A 91 -26.37 40.95 43.49
C THR A 91 -25.21 41.47 44.34
N ASN A 92 -23.99 41.48 43.78
CA ASN A 92 -23.35 42.69 43.23
C ASN A 92 -21.91 42.40 42.77
N SER A 93 -21.60 42.83 41.55
CA SER A 93 -20.23 42.95 41.03
C SER A 93 -19.49 44.12 41.72
N PRO A 94 -18.16 44.05 41.79
CA PRO A 94 -17.38 45.27 41.56
C PRO A 94 -16.22 45.09 40.59
N THR A 95 -16.02 46.16 39.83
CA THR A 95 -14.99 46.46 38.85
C THR A 95 -13.57 46.57 39.44
N ALA A 96 -12.59 46.33 38.56
CA ALA A 96 -11.17 46.42 38.83
C ALA A 96 -10.70 47.86 39.10
N ALA A 97 -10.11 48.08 40.28
CA ALA A 97 -8.82 48.75 40.47
C ALA A 97 -8.63 49.11 41.96
N GLN A 98 -7.83 48.32 42.69
CA GLN A 98 -6.87 48.78 43.70
C GLN A 98 -6.17 47.57 44.34
N LEU A 99 -4.90 47.79 44.70
CA LEU A 99 -3.96 46.94 45.46
C LEU A 99 -3.03 46.02 44.64
N ASN A 100 -1.94 46.65 44.17
CA ASN A 100 -0.60 46.06 44.31
C ASN A 100 -0.23 46.08 45.81
N GLU A 101 0.11 44.94 46.40
CA GLU A 101 1.38 44.71 47.09
C GLU A 101 1.52 43.24 47.54
N LYS A 102 2.71 42.69 47.27
CA LYS A 102 3.40 41.54 47.90
C LYS A 102 2.57 40.34 48.39
N GLU A 103 2.78 39.20 47.73
CA GLU A 103 3.19 37.98 48.44
C GLU A 103 3.82 36.96 47.48
N SER A 104 5.09 36.64 47.74
CA SER A 104 5.82 35.54 47.15
C SER A 104 5.39 34.24 47.81
N GLY A 105 4.43 33.55 47.19
CA GLY A 105 4.11 32.14 47.43
C GLY A 105 3.89 31.47 46.08
N LYS A 106 4.41 30.25 45.89
CA LYS A 106 4.09 29.43 44.72
C LYS A 106 2.57 29.31 44.62
N LYS A 107 1.93 29.94 43.63
CA LYS A 107 0.50 29.73 43.36
C LYS A 107 0.36 28.34 42.78
N ASP A 108 -0.30 27.45 43.52
CA ASP A 108 -0.80 26.19 42.98
C ASP A 108 -1.74 26.52 41.80
N GLU A 109 -1.46 25.97 40.62
CA GLU A 109 -2.27 26.20 39.45
C GLU A 109 -3.57 25.39 39.58
N GLU A 110 -4.73 26.03 39.54
CA GLU A 110 -6.03 25.35 39.69
C GLU A 110 -6.65 25.06 38.32
N TRP A 111 -7.00 23.79 38.08
CA TRP A 111 -7.72 23.34 36.89
C TRP A 111 -9.20 23.18 37.20
N ILE A 112 -10.02 23.95 36.50
CA ILE A 112 -11.48 23.80 36.56
C ILE A 112 -11.94 22.91 35.40
N VAL A 113 -12.61 21.81 35.74
CA VAL A 113 -13.21 20.83 34.82
C VAL A 113 -14.73 20.94 34.88
N GLY A 114 -15.37 21.22 33.76
CA GLY A 114 -16.81 21.27 33.64
C GLY A 114 -17.39 19.91 33.24
N VAL A 115 -18.42 19.44 33.93
CA VAL A 115 -19.19 18.24 33.57
C VAL A 115 -20.63 18.66 33.31
N LEU A 116 -21.08 18.49 32.06
CA LEU A 116 -22.40 18.91 31.61
C LEU A 116 -23.24 17.70 31.19
N THR A 117 -24.33 17.45 31.90
CA THR A 117 -25.33 16.46 31.47
C THR A 117 -26.40 17.14 30.64
N THR A 118 -26.67 16.62 29.44
CA THR A 118 -27.78 17.06 28.59
C THR A 118 -28.91 16.03 28.71
N SER A 119 -30.01 16.42 29.35
CA SER A 119 -31.18 15.56 29.50
C SER A 119 -32.45 16.32 29.88
N ASP A 120 -33.46 16.25 29.03
CA ASP A 120 -34.82 16.74 29.35
C ASP A 120 -35.39 16.04 30.59
N ARG A 121 -35.20 14.72 30.68
CA ARG A 121 -35.77 13.92 31.78
C ARG A 121 -35.17 14.28 33.13
N VAL A 122 -33.89 14.62 33.17
CA VAL A 122 -33.22 15.03 34.41
C VAL A 122 -33.62 16.46 34.77
N THR A 123 -33.66 17.37 33.80
CA THR A 123 -34.07 18.77 34.06
C THR A 123 -35.53 18.90 34.51
N GLN A 124 -36.42 18.02 34.01
CA GLN A 124 -37.82 17.94 34.43
C GLN A 124 -38.02 17.17 35.76
N GLY A 125 -36.95 16.61 36.35
CA GLY A 125 -37.03 15.84 37.60
C GLY A 125 -37.63 14.44 37.45
N ILE A 126 -37.81 13.94 36.23
CA ILE A 126 -38.38 12.62 35.92
C ILE A 126 -37.35 11.50 36.09
N ALA A 127 -36.07 11.82 35.92
CA ALA A 127 -34.96 10.89 36.08
C ALA A 127 -33.85 11.50 36.93
N ILE A 128 -33.09 10.64 37.63
CA ILE A 128 -31.90 11.03 38.38
C ILE A 128 -30.69 10.83 37.47
N ASP A 129 -29.83 11.85 37.34
CA ASP A 129 -28.59 11.70 36.59
C ASP A 129 -27.60 10.81 37.33
N GLN A 130 -27.21 9.72 36.68
CA GLN A 130 -26.17 8.80 37.15
C GLN A 130 -24.83 9.02 36.41
N SER A 131 -24.89 9.59 35.21
CA SER A 131 -23.77 9.71 34.28
C SER A 131 -22.86 10.90 34.63
N GLY A 132 -23.44 12.07 34.91
CA GLY A 132 -22.69 13.25 35.34
C GLY A 132 -21.90 13.03 36.64
N PRO A 133 -22.52 12.53 37.74
CA PRO A 133 -21.82 12.22 38.98
C PRO A 133 -20.70 11.18 38.80
N GLU A 134 -20.89 10.19 37.93
CA GLU A 134 -19.84 9.20 37.64
C GLU A 134 -18.61 9.86 36.97
N ILE A 135 -18.82 10.74 35.99
CA ILE A 135 -17.72 11.48 35.35
C ILE A 135 -16.94 12.29 36.41
N VAL A 136 -17.66 12.96 37.32
CA VAL A 136 -17.05 13.71 38.42
C VAL A 136 -16.19 12.79 39.30
N ALA A 137 -16.70 11.61 39.66
CA ALA A 137 -15.97 10.64 40.47
C ALA A 137 -14.69 10.13 39.76
N ILE A 138 -14.78 9.79 38.47
CA ILE A 138 -13.64 9.33 37.66
C ILE A 138 -12.57 10.41 37.58
N ILE A 139 -12.95 11.66 37.29
CA ILE A 139 -11.98 12.77 37.19
C ILE A 139 -11.33 13.06 38.54
N LYS A 140 -12.09 13.08 39.64
CA LYS A 140 -11.52 13.31 40.98
C LYS A 140 -10.55 12.21 41.43
N ASN A 141 -10.81 10.96 41.07
CA ASN A 141 -9.98 9.84 41.49
C ASN A 141 -8.77 9.63 40.57
N GLN A 142 -8.99 9.54 39.26
CA GLN A 142 -7.96 9.15 38.30
C GLN A 142 -7.15 10.34 37.80
N LEU A 143 -7.78 11.46 37.44
CA LEU A 143 -7.05 12.62 36.93
C LEU A 143 -6.17 13.23 38.04
N LYS A 144 -6.67 13.27 39.28
CA LYS A 144 -5.91 13.72 40.45
C LYS A 144 -4.71 12.82 40.74
N GLN A 145 -4.86 11.49 40.63
CA GLN A 145 -3.76 10.55 40.81
C GLN A 145 -2.69 10.73 39.72
N MET A 146 -3.09 10.84 38.46
CA MET A 146 -2.17 11.02 37.33
C MET A 146 -1.44 12.37 37.36
N MET A 147 -2.05 13.41 37.93
CA MET A 147 -1.43 14.75 38.01
C MET A 147 -0.68 14.98 39.31
N GLY A 148 -1.06 14.33 40.42
CA GLY A 148 -0.38 14.43 41.71
C GLY A 148 1.05 13.89 41.72
N GLU A 149 1.38 12.98 40.79
CA GLU A 149 2.76 12.50 40.58
C GLU A 149 3.62 13.48 39.75
N ILE A 150 3.01 14.43 39.03
CA ILE A 150 3.67 15.25 38.01
C ILE A 150 3.71 16.75 38.38
N SER A 151 2.78 17.26 39.20
CA SER A 151 2.71 18.70 39.54
C SER A 151 1.72 19.02 40.67
N SER A 152 1.95 20.11 41.42
CA SER A 152 1.02 20.65 42.44
C SER A 152 -0.17 21.40 41.83
N ILE A 153 -0.93 20.71 40.98
CA ILE A 153 -2.14 21.24 40.32
C ILE A 153 -3.38 20.75 41.06
N ASN A 154 -4.23 21.68 41.53
CA ASN A 154 -5.50 21.33 42.17
C ASN A 154 -6.61 21.22 41.10
N VAL A 155 -7.40 20.14 41.11
CA VAL A 155 -8.46 19.90 40.12
C VAL A 155 -9.83 20.07 40.78
N THR A 156 -10.58 21.08 40.34
CA THR A 156 -11.93 21.39 40.80
C THR A 156 -12.94 21.04 39.72
N THR A 157 -13.94 20.21 40.04
CA THR A 157 -14.97 19.82 39.08
C THR A 157 -16.27 20.58 39.34
N VAL A 158 -16.84 21.19 38.31
CA VAL A 158 -18.15 21.85 38.34
C VAL A 158 -19.13 21.04 37.51
N TYR A 159 -20.26 20.68 38.11
CA TYR A 159 -21.28 19.84 37.48
C TYR A 159 -22.59 20.61 37.30
N LYS A 160 -23.18 20.51 36.10
CA LYS A 160 -24.48 21.10 35.75
C LYS A 160 -25.28 20.19 34.83
N VAL A 161 -26.60 20.38 34.84
CA VAL A 161 -27.55 19.73 33.94
C VAL A 161 -28.27 20.79 33.13
N VAL A 162 -28.46 20.54 31.84
CA VAL A 162 -29.23 21.38 30.91
C VAL A 162 -30.22 20.52 30.11
N PRO A 163 -31.32 21.09 29.60
CA PRO A 163 -32.23 20.37 28.72
C PRO A 163 -31.55 20.07 27.38
N ASP A 164 -32.12 19.17 26.59
CA ASP A 164 -31.63 18.80 25.25
C ASP A 164 -32.01 19.89 24.22
N GLU A 165 -31.56 21.11 24.48
CA GLU A 165 -31.82 22.31 23.68
C GLU A 165 -30.50 22.97 23.26
N ILE A 166 -30.35 23.24 21.96
CA ILE A 166 -29.11 23.77 21.36
C ILE A 166 -28.67 25.05 22.07
N GLU A 167 -29.59 25.99 22.31
CA GLU A 167 -29.27 27.27 22.93
C GLU A 167 -28.72 27.11 24.34
N HIS A 168 -29.31 26.23 25.17
CA HIS A 168 -28.90 26.01 26.54
C HIS A 168 -27.52 25.35 26.62
N ILE A 169 -27.27 24.35 25.75
CA ILE A 169 -25.96 23.70 25.65
C ILE A 169 -24.91 24.72 25.19
N GLN A 170 -25.20 25.51 24.15
CA GLN A 170 -24.27 26.50 23.63
C GLN A 170 -23.95 27.62 24.62
N GLN A 171 -24.96 28.11 25.35
CA GLN A 171 -24.77 29.12 26.40
C GLN A 171 -23.83 28.61 27.49
N MET A 172 -24.03 27.38 27.97
CA MET A 172 -23.20 26.80 29.03
C MET A 172 -21.75 26.57 28.56
N ILE A 173 -21.56 25.98 27.38
CA ILE A 173 -20.22 25.76 26.80
C ILE A 173 -19.50 27.09 26.58
N THR A 174 -20.19 28.10 26.05
CA THR A 174 -19.62 29.45 25.84
C THR A 174 -19.25 30.10 27.16
N GLN A 175 -20.12 30.01 28.18
CA GLN A 175 -19.84 30.54 29.51
C GLN A 175 -18.60 29.90 30.14
N TRP A 176 -18.51 28.56 30.13
CA TRP A 176 -17.39 27.84 30.74
C TRP A 176 -16.06 28.05 30.00
N THR A 177 -16.11 28.16 28.67
CA THR A 177 -14.92 28.51 27.88
C THR A 177 -14.44 29.94 28.14
N HIS A 178 -15.35 30.91 28.27
CA HIS A 178 -15.00 32.28 28.69
C HIS A 178 -14.42 32.35 30.11
N LEU A 179 -14.92 31.51 31.03
CA LEU A 179 -14.37 31.34 32.38
C LEU A 179 -13.06 30.52 32.41
N LYS A 180 -12.49 30.20 31.25
CA LYS A 180 -11.19 29.52 31.07
C LYS A 180 -11.11 28.13 31.72
N TYR A 181 -12.22 27.38 31.68
CA TYR A 181 -12.20 25.98 32.08
C TYR A 181 -11.19 25.21 31.23
N LYS A 182 -10.44 24.28 31.81
CA LYS A 182 -9.39 23.55 31.07
C LYS A 182 -9.96 22.39 30.27
N LEU A 183 -11.01 21.77 30.80
CA LEU A 183 -11.69 20.63 30.20
C LEU A 183 -13.19 20.78 30.41
N ILE A 184 -13.98 20.47 29.38
CA ILE A 184 -15.42 20.29 29.47
C ILE A 184 -15.77 18.90 28.94
N LEU A 185 -16.44 18.11 29.76
CA LEU A 185 -16.97 16.81 29.41
C LEU A 185 -18.49 16.90 29.38
N THR A 186 -19.11 16.54 28.26
CA THR A 186 -20.57 16.45 28.20
C THR A 186 -21.01 14.99 28.17
N THR A 187 -22.22 14.70 28.63
CA THR A 187 -22.84 13.38 28.52
C THR A 187 -24.32 13.51 28.16
N GLY A 188 -24.80 12.61 27.30
CA GLY A 188 -26.16 12.62 26.78
C GLY A 188 -26.26 13.32 25.43
N GLY A 189 -27.38 13.08 24.74
CA GLY A 189 -27.73 13.75 23.49
C GLY A 189 -26.84 13.43 22.27
N THR A 190 -26.05 12.34 22.30
CA THR A 190 -25.14 11.95 21.19
C THR A 190 -25.70 10.87 20.27
N GLY A 191 -26.91 10.36 20.52
CA GLY A 191 -27.57 9.33 19.71
C GLY A 191 -28.18 9.85 18.40
N PHE A 192 -29.12 9.09 17.84
CA PHE A 192 -29.80 9.41 16.58
C PHE A 192 -31.25 9.91 16.77
N THR A 193 -31.73 10.03 18.01
CA THR A 193 -33.10 10.48 18.26
C THR A 193 -33.23 11.98 17.96
N PRO A 194 -34.43 12.50 17.65
CA PRO A 194 -34.61 13.94 17.38
C PRO A 194 -34.22 14.86 18.55
N ARG A 195 -34.16 14.34 19.78
CA ARG A 195 -33.69 15.07 20.97
C ARG A 195 -32.18 14.97 21.18
N ASP A 196 -31.47 14.09 20.45
CA ASP A 196 -30.01 14.01 20.52
C ASP A 196 -29.36 15.16 19.74
N VAL A 197 -29.27 16.34 20.36
CA VAL A 197 -28.78 17.57 19.71
C VAL A 197 -27.39 18.02 20.18
N THR A 198 -26.74 17.27 21.06
CA THR A 198 -25.44 17.65 21.66
C THR A 198 -24.33 17.87 20.62
N PRO A 199 -24.18 17.01 19.59
CA PRO A 199 -23.22 17.23 18.51
C PRO A 199 -23.51 18.51 17.70
N GLU A 200 -24.77 18.74 17.35
CA GLU A 200 -25.24 19.92 16.61
C GLU A 200 -25.01 21.21 17.40
N ALA A 201 -25.19 21.16 18.72
CA ALA A 201 -24.98 22.30 19.60
C ALA A 201 -23.49 22.66 19.74
N ILE A 202 -22.61 21.66 19.88
CA ILE A 202 -21.19 21.88 20.19
C ILE A 202 -20.35 22.14 18.94
N LYS A 203 -20.61 21.45 17.83
CA LYS A 203 -19.82 21.53 16.59
C LYS A 203 -19.57 22.97 16.09
N PRO A 204 -20.55 23.90 16.09
CA PRO A 204 -20.35 25.28 15.63
C PRO A 204 -19.44 26.11 16.55
N LEU A 205 -19.28 25.69 17.81
CA LEU A 205 -18.52 26.44 18.81
C LEU A 205 -17.02 26.12 18.80
N LEU A 206 -16.58 25.07 18.12
CA LEU A 206 -15.20 24.60 18.15
C LEU A 206 -14.32 25.40 17.18
N ASN A 207 -13.21 25.98 17.66
CA ASN A 207 -12.19 26.58 16.79
C ASN A 207 -11.44 25.50 16.00
N ARG A 208 -11.23 24.32 16.61
CA ARG A 208 -10.53 23.20 15.99
C ARG A 208 -11.10 21.87 16.47
N ARG A 209 -11.40 20.96 15.55
CA ARG A 209 -11.85 19.60 15.92
C ARG A 209 -10.68 18.69 16.27
N THR A 210 -10.87 17.83 17.26
CA THR A 210 -9.91 16.81 17.70
C THR A 210 -10.40 15.41 17.32
N LYS A 211 -10.54 15.17 16.00
CA LYS A 211 -11.06 13.91 15.44
C LYS A 211 -10.37 12.64 15.96
N GLY A 212 -9.09 12.73 16.36
CA GLY A 212 -8.37 11.59 16.94
C GLY A 212 -9.00 11.08 18.24
N ILE A 213 -9.51 11.97 19.09
CA ILE A 213 -10.20 11.62 20.34
C ILE A 213 -11.55 10.95 20.01
N GLU A 214 -12.28 11.50 19.03
CA GLU A 214 -13.55 10.94 18.56
C GLU A 214 -13.38 9.51 18.00
N ILE A 215 -12.36 9.31 17.16
CA ILE A 215 -12.05 7.99 16.58
C ILE A 215 -11.61 7.00 17.65
N ALA A 216 -10.79 7.42 18.62
CA ALA A 216 -10.37 6.56 19.72
C ALA A 216 -11.58 6.08 20.55
N MET A 217 -12.48 7.00 20.90
CA MET A 217 -13.73 6.70 21.61
C MET A 217 -14.64 5.76 20.82
N LEU A 218 -14.88 6.05 19.53
CA LEU A 218 -15.71 5.20 18.67
C LEU A 218 -15.11 3.81 18.48
N LYS A 219 -13.80 3.71 18.22
CA LYS A 219 -13.11 2.44 18.03
C LYS A 219 -13.26 1.55 19.27
N THR A 220 -12.92 2.08 20.45
CA THR A 220 -13.04 1.33 21.71
C THR A 220 -14.49 0.91 21.97
N SER A 221 -15.46 1.76 21.68
CA SER A 221 -16.86 1.41 21.86
C SER A 221 -17.32 0.33 20.86
N LEU A 222 -16.82 0.35 19.61
CA LEU A 222 -17.11 -0.66 18.58
C LEU A 222 -16.50 -2.02 18.88
N ASP A 223 -15.34 -2.05 19.55
CA ASP A 223 -14.73 -3.30 20.01
C ASP A 223 -15.59 -4.00 21.09
N ILE A 224 -16.49 -3.26 21.75
CA ILE A 224 -17.37 -3.77 22.83
C ILE A 224 -18.78 -4.06 22.32
N THR A 225 -19.34 -3.18 21.50
CA THR A 225 -20.70 -3.34 20.96
C THR A 225 -20.84 -2.73 19.57
N PRO A 226 -21.43 -3.46 18.60
CA PRO A 226 -21.69 -2.92 17.26
C PRO A 226 -22.63 -1.70 17.32
N HIS A 227 -23.49 -1.60 18.33
CA HIS A 227 -24.42 -0.46 18.50
C HIS A 227 -23.70 0.87 18.76
N ALA A 228 -22.41 0.86 19.07
CA ALA A 228 -21.61 2.07 19.20
C ALA A 228 -21.59 2.93 17.92
N MET A 229 -21.86 2.32 16.74
CA MET A 229 -22.02 3.04 15.47
C MET A 229 -23.17 4.06 15.47
N LEU A 230 -24.11 3.95 16.42
CA LEU A 230 -25.26 4.84 16.57
C LEU A 230 -24.96 6.07 17.45
N SER A 231 -23.71 6.24 17.90
CA SER A 231 -23.27 7.42 18.64
C SER A 231 -22.51 8.38 17.72
N ARG A 232 -22.70 9.69 17.92
CA ARG A 232 -22.08 10.77 17.13
C ARG A 232 -21.17 11.62 18.00
N PRO A 233 -20.08 11.08 18.57
CA PRO A 233 -19.23 11.84 19.45
C PRO A 233 -18.50 12.96 18.71
N ILE A 234 -18.35 14.09 19.39
CA ILE A 234 -17.60 15.26 18.97
C ILE A 234 -16.58 15.60 20.05
N ALA A 235 -15.36 15.95 19.61
CA ALA A 235 -14.35 16.52 20.46
C ALA A 235 -13.66 17.66 19.73
N GLY A 236 -13.25 18.68 20.47
CA GLY A 236 -12.51 19.79 19.90
C GLY A 236 -12.04 20.79 20.93
N ILE A 237 -11.41 21.83 20.43
CA ILE A 237 -10.86 22.92 21.20
C ILE A 237 -11.69 24.15 20.89
N ARG A 238 -12.15 24.82 21.95
CA ARG A 238 -12.68 26.17 21.90
C ARG A 238 -11.84 27.05 22.82
N ASP A 239 -11.30 28.14 22.28
CA ASP A 239 -10.35 29.03 22.93
C ASP A 239 -9.16 28.25 23.51
N GLN A 240 -9.09 28.10 24.84
CA GLN A 240 -8.06 27.32 25.55
C GLN A 240 -8.65 26.12 26.30
N THR A 241 -9.85 25.69 25.92
CA THR A 241 -10.61 24.63 26.57
C THR A 241 -10.75 23.42 25.65
N LEU A 242 -10.41 22.24 26.16
CA LEU A 242 -10.71 20.98 25.50
C LEU A 242 -12.15 20.57 25.81
N ILE A 243 -12.93 20.22 24.79
CA ILE A 243 -14.33 19.79 24.90
C ILE A 243 -14.44 18.37 24.35
N ILE A 244 -15.05 17.46 25.09
CA ILE A 244 -15.27 16.06 24.69
C ILE A 244 -16.71 15.65 25.03
N THR A 245 -17.47 15.16 24.05
CA THR A 245 -18.80 14.59 24.29
C THR A 245 -18.71 13.09 24.54
N LEU A 246 -19.34 12.62 25.61
CA LEU A 246 -19.41 11.22 26.00
C LEU A 246 -20.83 10.66 25.79
N PRO A 247 -20.97 9.35 25.58
CA PRO A 247 -22.29 8.70 25.52
C PRO A 247 -23.07 8.87 26.83
N GLY A 248 -24.40 8.65 26.76
CA GLY A 248 -25.30 8.86 27.90
C GLY A 248 -25.31 7.77 28.97
N SER A 249 -24.71 6.59 28.72
CA SER A 249 -24.71 5.48 29.69
C SER A 249 -23.43 5.44 30.54
N VAL A 250 -23.60 5.17 31.83
CA VAL A 250 -22.49 5.06 32.82
C VAL A 250 -21.41 4.07 32.37
N LYS A 251 -21.81 2.92 31.80
CA LYS A 251 -20.89 1.91 31.28
C LYS A 251 -20.04 2.46 30.13
N ALA A 252 -20.68 3.08 29.13
CA ALA A 252 -19.96 3.63 27.98
C ALA A 252 -19.06 4.80 28.38
N ILE A 253 -19.44 5.60 29.38
CA ILE A 253 -18.60 6.67 29.93
C ILE A 253 -17.30 6.11 30.49
N ARG A 254 -17.35 5.06 31.33
CA ARG A 254 -16.14 4.43 31.90
C ARG A 254 -15.20 3.93 30.82
N GLU A 255 -15.74 3.25 29.81
CA GLU A 255 -15.00 2.68 28.69
C GLU A 255 -14.31 3.79 27.86
N ASN A 256 -15.06 4.84 27.51
CA ASN A 256 -14.52 5.94 26.71
C ASN A 256 -13.52 6.80 27.49
N LEU A 257 -13.81 7.11 28.76
CA LEU A 257 -12.90 7.89 29.61
C LEU A 257 -11.58 7.16 29.87
N ALA A 258 -11.59 5.85 30.08
CA ALA A 258 -10.36 5.07 30.29
C ALA A 258 -9.35 5.21 29.14
N VAL A 259 -9.83 5.41 27.91
CA VAL A 259 -8.99 5.55 26.72
C VAL A 259 -8.51 6.97 26.51
N VAL A 260 -9.35 7.97 26.81
CA VAL A 260 -8.98 9.38 26.57
C VAL A 260 -8.25 10.02 27.75
N LEU A 261 -8.50 9.59 28.99
CA LEU A 261 -7.91 10.19 30.19
C LEU A 261 -6.38 10.33 30.12
N PRO A 262 -5.61 9.31 29.70
CA PRO A 262 -4.15 9.40 29.67
C PRO A 262 -3.62 10.50 28.74
N ALA A 263 -4.38 10.87 27.71
CA ALA A 263 -3.99 11.91 26.76
C ALA A 263 -4.41 13.32 27.21
N ILE A 264 -5.36 13.45 28.14
CA ILE A 264 -5.95 14.74 28.54
C ILE A 264 -4.92 15.70 29.15
N PRO A 265 -4.06 15.31 30.12
CA PRO A 265 -3.09 16.24 30.72
C PRO A 265 -2.13 16.84 29.68
N HIS A 266 -1.60 16.01 28.79
CA HIS A 266 -0.72 16.45 27.71
C HIS A 266 -1.46 17.33 26.70
N ALA A 267 -2.69 16.98 26.33
CA ALA A 267 -3.52 17.79 25.44
C ALA A 267 -3.78 19.19 26.01
N ILE A 268 -4.14 19.28 27.29
CA ILE A 268 -4.34 20.57 27.99
C ILE A 268 -3.02 21.35 28.06
N GLY A 269 -1.89 20.70 28.35
CA GLY A 269 -0.57 21.33 28.34
C GLY A 269 -0.23 21.97 26.99
N LEU A 270 -0.50 21.25 25.89
CA LEU A 270 -0.30 21.76 24.53
C LEU A 270 -1.21 22.95 24.19
N ILE A 271 -2.47 22.91 24.64
CA ILE A 271 -3.46 23.98 24.37
C ILE A 271 -3.08 25.27 25.11
N ASN A 272 -2.48 25.16 26.31
CA ASN A 272 -2.17 26.31 27.16
C ASN A 272 -0.74 26.86 26.97
N SER A 273 0.12 26.18 26.20
CA SER A 273 1.49 26.65 25.93
C SER A 273 1.49 27.71 24.81
N GLN A 274 1.78 28.97 25.12
CA GLN A 274 2.00 30.01 24.09
C GLN A 274 3.29 29.73 23.28
N PRO A 275 3.35 30.13 21.99
CA PRO A 275 4.54 29.94 21.17
C PRO A 275 5.63 30.93 21.61
N LYS A 276 6.58 30.46 22.41
CA LYS A 276 7.86 31.16 22.56
C LYS A 276 8.75 30.81 21.39
N SER A 277 9.12 31.83 20.63
CA SER A 277 10.23 31.86 19.70
C SER A 277 11.52 31.31 20.34
N SER A 278 12.30 30.59 19.53
CA SER A 278 13.70 30.17 19.74
C SER A 278 14.02 29.32 20.98
N LEU A 279 14.35 28.05 20.70
CA LEU A 279 15.16 27.12 21.52
C LEU A 279 16.44 27.79 22.11
N PRO A 280 17.10 27.25 23.18
CA PRO A 280 17.32 25.82 23.38
C PRO A 280 17.30 25.23 24.82
N GLU A 281 17.19 23.90 24.82
CA GLU A 281 17.75 22.89 25.75
C GLU A 281 17.46 22.96 27.26
N SER A 282 16.80 21.91 27.76
CA SER A 282 17.39 20.86 28.62
C SER A 282 16.35 20.27 29.59
N HIS A 283 16.44 18.96 29.81
CA HIS A 283 16.02 18.14 30.98
C HIS A 283 15.80 16.71 30.47
N ARG A 284 16.86 16.00 30.09
CA ARG A 284 17.61 15.07 30.96
C ARG A 284 17.57 15.37 32.46
N SER A 285 16.92 14.50 33.24
CA SER A 285 17.34 14.05 34.58
C SER A 285 16.28 13.13 35.19
N LYS A 286 16.57 12.13 36.04
CA LYS A 286 17.81 11.52 36.55
C LYS A 286 17.33 10.36 37.43
N ASP A 287 18.02 9.24 37.36
CA ASP A 287 18.06 8.30 38.48
C ASP A 287 18.90 8.87 39.62
N TYR A 288 18.48 8.51 40.83
CA TYR A 288 19.06 8.76 42.13
C TYR A 288 20.56 8.41 42.21
N ASN A 289 21.36 9.28 42.83
CA ASN A 289 22.16 8.87 43.98
C ASN A 289 22.81 10.04 44.76
N ASN A 290 22.39 10.10 46.02
CA ASN A 290 23.10 10.35 47.28
C ASN A 290 24.38 11.19 47.41
N ASN A 291 24.38 11.86 48.57
CA ASN A 291 25.48 12.37 49.40
C ASN A 291 26.02 13.78 49.12
N ASN A 292 25.41 14.74 49.81
CA ASN A 292 26.10 15.90 50.37
C ASN A 292 26.72 15.51 51.72
N ASN A 293 28.00 15.82 51.91
CA ASN A 293 28.47 16.78 52.92
C ASN A 293 29.98 16.70 53.09
N SER A 294 30.69 17.80 52.82
CA SER A 294 31.36 18.56 53.88
C SER A 294 32.16 19.75 53.32
N ASN A 295 31.87 20.89 53.93
CA ASN A 295 32.67 22.11 54.12
C ASN A 295 34.14 22.07 53.68
N ASN A 296 34.58 23.10 52.95
CA ASN A 296 35.61 24.00 53.50
C ASN A 296 35.72 25.34 52.76
N LYS A 297 36.01 26.36 53.57
CA LYS A 297 36.20 27.78 53.23
C LYS A 297 37.59 28.02 52.61
N GLY A 298 37.64 28.99 51.69
CA GLY A 298 38.50 30.16 51.85
C GLY A 298 39.90 30.18 51.20
N SER A 299 40.26 31.40 50.79
CA SER A 299 41.59 31.97 50.45
C SER A 299 42.27 31.47 49.17
N SER A 300 42.34 32.24 48.09
CA SER A 300 43.08 33.51 47.84
C SER A 300 44.60 33.33 47.76
N SER A 301 45.16 33.46 46.56
CA SER A 301 46.40 34.20 46.33
C SER A 301 46.58 34.55 44.86
N SER A 302 46.82 35.85 44.66
CA SER A 302 47.08 36.59 43.44
C SER A 302 48.48 36.36 42.89
N ILE A 303 48.64 36.37 41.56
CA ILE A 303 49.84 36.90 40.90
C ILE A 303 49.42 37.82 39.75
N LYS A 304 49.94 39.04 39.80
CA LYS A 304 49.73 40.17 38.89
C LYS A 304 50.65 40.06 37.66
N THR A 305 50.29 40.70 36.56
CA THR A 305 51.08 41.78 35.93
C THR A 305 50.34 42.41 34.75
N ASP A 306 49.82 43.61 35.02
CA ASP A 306 49.96 44.87 34.27
C ASP A 306 49.95 44.84 32.73
N THR A 307 48.79 45.25 32.21
CA THR A 307 48.60 45.98 30.97
C THR A 307 49.12 47.42 31.11
N ASN A 308 49.84 47.93 30.11
CA ASN A 308 49.79 49.36 29.80
C ASN A 308 49.92 49.61 28.28
N LEU A 309 49.09 50.58 27.87
CA LEU A 309 48.74 51.00 26.53
C LEU A 309 49.88 51.74 25.81
N ILE A 310 50.06 51.49 24.51
CA ILE A 310 50.43 52.53 23.52
C ILE A 310 49.65 52.29 22.22
N GLN A 311 49.10 53.40 21.75
CA GLN A 311 48.25 53.67 20.62
C GLN A 311 49.14 54.00 19.41
N ASP A 312 48.97 53.37 18.25
CA ASP A 312 49.28 54.00 16.95
C ASP A 312 48.72 53.27 15.73
N GLN A 313 47.87 54.03 15.03
CA GLN A 313 47.82 54.30 13.60
C GLN A 313 47.90 53.15 12.57
N HIS A 314 46.80 53.09 11.83
CA HIS A 314 46.55 52.44 10.55
C HIS A 314 47.65 52.62 9.49
N THR A 315 48.07 51.51 8.87
CA THR A 315 48.04 51.41 7.39
C THR A 315 48.00 49.94 6.94
N GLN A 316 46.92 49.62 6.22
CA GLN A 316 46.77 48.64 5.15
C GLN A 316 47.53 47.30 5.22
N HIS A 317 46.79 46.23 5.49
CA HIS A 317 46.60 45.08 4.58
C HIS A 317 45.51 44.17 5.16
N GLN A 318 44.28 44.25 4.65
CA GLN A 318 43.31 43.18 4.83
C GLN A 318 42.59 42.87 3.53
N HIS A 319 42.73 41.58 3.19
CA HIS A 319 42.11 40.90 2.08
C HIS A 319 40.59 40.96 2.14
N GLN A 320 40.00 40.98 0.95
CA GLN A 320 38.57 40.81 0.71
C GLN A 320 38.04 39.57 1.44
N HIS A 321 37.16 39.77 2.42
CA HIS A 321 36.31 38.69 2.92
C HIS A 321 35.05 38.59 2.04
N HIS A 322 35.18 37.79 0.98
CA HIS A 322 34.05 37.10 0.40
C HIS A 322 33.50 36.12 1.44
N HIS A 323 32.29 36.34 1.94
CA HIS A 323 31.52 35.32 2.64
C HIS A 323 31.03 34.27 1.62
N SER A 324 31.95 33.40 1.21
CA SER A 324 31.62 32.09 0.67
C SER A 324 31.45 31.14 1.87
N CYS A 325 30.21 30.72 2.10
CA CYS A 325 29.90 29.64 3.05
C CYS A 325 30.31 28.29 2.43
N GLY A 326 31.58 28.15 2.08
CA GLY A 326 32.23 26.89 1.71
C GLY A 326 32.82 26.24 2.95
N GLY A 327 31.99 25.46 3.66
CA GLY A 327 32.43 24.63 4.78
C GLY A 327 33.03 23.31 4.30
N SER A 328 34.25 23.34 3.76
CA SER A 328 35.10 22.16 3.64
C SER A 328 35.76 21.86 5.00
N GLY A 329 35.13 20.96 5.77
CA GLY A 329 35.64 20.44 7.05
C GLY A 329 35.45 18.93 7.15
N LYS A 330 36.33 18.16 6.51
CA LYS A 330 36.77 16.76 6.78
C LYS A 330 35.85 15.79 7.58
N ARG A 331 34.57 15.64 7.20
CA ARG A 331 33.75 14.41 7.37
C ARG A 331 32.78 14.23 6.19
N GLY A 332 33.27 14.39 4.96
CA GLY A 332 32.52 14.06 3.75
C GLY A 332 32.83 12.62 3.34
N SER A 333 31.81 11.86 2.90
CA SER A 333 32.09 10.61 2.18
C SER A 333 33.00 10.87 0.98
N SER A 334 33.88 9.93 0.66
CA SER A 334 34.66 9.90 -0.59
C SER A 334 33.79 9.89 -1.86
N TYR A 335 32.52 9.49 -1.75
CA TYR A 335 31.60 9.35 -2.87
C TYR A 335 30.87 10.64 -3.26
N ASN A 336 30.88 10.94 -4.56
CA ASN A 336 30.08 11.99 -5.18
C ASN A 336 28.57 11.69 -5.07
N MET A 337 27.74 12.72 -5.18
CA MET A 337 26.29 12.57 -5.14
C MET A 337 25.74 12.28 -6.54
N THR A 338 25.30 11.05 -6.78
CA THR A 338 24.79 10.63 -8.10
C THR A 338 23.30 10.98 -8.26
N PRO A 339 22.86 11.61 -9.37
CA PRO A 339 21.44 11.78 -9.70
C PRO A 339 20.70 10.43 -9.81
N VAL A 340 19.40 10.42 -9.53
CA VAL A 340 18.60 9.16 -9.54
C VAL A 340 18.62 8.48 -10.91
N ASP A 341 18.38 9.24 -11.98
CA ASP A 341 18.36 8.69 -13.35
C ASP A 341 19.71 8.11 -13.77
N GLU A 342 20.81 8.71 -13.32
CA GLU A 342 22.17 8.23 -13.58
C GLU A 342 22.45 6.95 -12.80
N ALA A 343 22.05 6.90 -11.52
CA ALA A 343 22.17 5.71 -10.69
C ALA A 343 21.38 4.52 -11.28
N ILE A 344 20.16 4.74 -11.78
CA ILE A 344 19.37 3.71 -12.48
C ILE A 344 20.11 3.22 -13.73
N LYS A 345 20.64 4.13 -14.57
CA LYS A 345 21.41 3.74 -15.78
C LYS A 345 22.63 2.89 -15.44
N ILE A 346 23.36 3.24 -14.39
CA ILE A 346 24.52 2.47 -13.91
C ILE A 346 24.09 1.05 -13.51
N ILE A 347 23.01 0.93 -12.71
CA ILE A 347 22.48 -0.38 -12.28
C ILE A 347 22.09 -1.22 -13.50
N LEU A 348 21.29 -0.65 -14.41
CA LEU A 348 20.81 -1.38 -15.58
C LEU A 348 21.95 -1.82 -16.49
N LYS A 349 23.03 -1.04 -16.61
CA LYS A 349 24.23 -1.43 -17.36
C LYS A 349 24.93 -2.64 -16.72
N GLN A 350 24.94 -2.74 -15.40
CA GLN A 350 25.51 -3.91 -14.72
C GLN A 350 24.64 -5.15 -14.85
N CYS A 351 23.32 -5.00 -14.98
CA CYS A 351 22.44 -6.12 -15.29
C CYS A 351 22.75 -6.77 -16.64
N ASP A 352 23.28 -6.04 -17.63
CA ASP A 352 23.67 -6.60 -18.93
C ASP A 352 24.84 -7.60 -18.83
N ASN A 353 25.61 -7.55 -17.74
CA ASN A 353 26.70 -8.48 -17.47
C ASN A 353 26.21 -9.80 -16.84
N ILE A 354 24.92 -9.93 -16.55
CA ILE A 354 24.30 -11.13 -16.00
C ILE A 354 23.61 -11.87 -17.13
N ASN A 355 24.03 -13.10 -17.40
CA ASN A 355 23.42 -13.93 -18.42
C ASN A 355 22.07 -14.48 -17.92
N ILE A 356 20.98 -14.04 -18.54
CA ILE A 356 19.62 -14.48 -18.20
C ILE A 356 19.33 -15.75 -19.00
N GLN A 357 19.31 -16.90 -18.31
CA GLN A 357 18.91 -18.16 -18.90
C GLN A 357 17.38 -18.25 -19.01
N LEU A 358 16.90 -19.10 -19.91
CA LEU A 358 15.48 -19.42 -20.05
C LEU A 358 15.17 -20.74 -19.34
N GLU A 359 13.99 -20.82 -18.73
CA GLU A 359 13.41 -22.03 -18.17
C GLU A 359 12.04 -22.31 -18.78
N LYS A 360 11.68 -23.61 -18.87
CA LYS A 360 10.34 -24.03 -19.27
C LYS A 360 9.38 -23.88 -18.10
N VAL A 361 8.32 -23.11 -18.31
CA VAL A 361 7.28 -22.86 -17.31
C VAL A 361 5.93 -23.33 -17.87
N GLU A 362 5.16 -24.02 -17.04
CA GLU A 362 3.79 -24.42 -17.36
C GLU A 362 2.91 -23.18 -17.54
N ILE A 363 2.04 -23.15 -18.56
CA ILE A 363 1.24 -21.95 -18.89
C ILE A 363 0.36 -21.45 -17.72
N THR A 364 -0.10 -22.34 -16.84
CA THR A 364 -0.91 -21.98 -15.66
C THR A 364 -0.10 -21.27 -14.57
N LYS A 365 1.23 -21.44 -14.58
CA LYS A 365 2.18 -20.87 -13.63
C LYS A 365 3.01 -19.73 -14.23
N SER A 366 2.78 -19.37 -15.49
CA SER A 366 3.52 -18.30 -16.17
C SER A 366 2.82 -16.93 -16.08
N LEU A 367 1.72 -16.81 -15.32
CA LEU A 367 0.99 -15.56 -15.16
C LEU A 367 1.91 -14.44 -14.63
N GLY A 368 2.00 -13.36 -15.38
CA GLY A 368 2.81 -12.19 -15.05
C GLY A 368 4.28 -12.29 -15.49
N ARG A 369 4.73 -13.44 -15.99
CA ARG A 369 6.09 -13.64 -16.53
C ARG A 369 6.23 -13.03 -17.92
N ILE A 370 7.47 -12.89 -18.37
CA ILE A 370 7.79 -12.43 -19.72
C ILE A 370 8.13 -13.63 -20.61
N LEU A 371 7.61 -13.62 -21.82
CA LEU A 371 7.86 -14.66 -22.80
C LEU A 371 9.29 -14.54 -23.39
N GLY A 372 10.02 -15.65 -23.42
CA GLY A 372 11.42 -15.72 -23.86
C GLY A 372 11.60 -15.97 -25.37
N GLU A 373 10.52 -16.27 -26.09
CA GLU A 373 10.51 -16.69 -27.50
C GLU A 373 9.24 -16.21 -28.21
N ASP A 374 9.26 -16.21 -29.55
CA ASP A 374 8.04 -15.97 -30.33
C ASP A 374 7.21 -17.25 -30.37
N ILE A 375 5.88 -17.12 -30.31
CA ILE A 375 4.95 -18.24 -30.36
C ILE A 375 4.10 -18.11 -31.62
N SER A 376 4.25 -19.06 -32.53
CA SER A 376 3.50 -19.14 -33.77
C SER A 376 2.42 -20.23 -33.72
N SER A 377 1.29 -19.97 -34.37
CA SER A 377 0.24 -20.97 -34.57
C SER A 377 0.68 -22.02 -35.59
N VAL A 378 0.62 -23.31 -35.23
CA VAL A 378 0.88 -24.40 -36.20
C VAL A 378 -0.37 -24.67 -37.02
N GLU A 379 -1.52 -24.77 -36.37
CA GLU A 379 -2.82 -25.00 -37.01
C GLU A 379 -3.60 -23.68 -37.15
N PRO A 380 -4.51 -23.56 -38.13
CA PRO A 380 -5.43 -22.43 -38.15
C PRO A 380 -6.47 -22.56 -37.03
N PHE A 381 -6.90 -21.43 -36.47
CA PHE A 381 -8.02 -21.37 -35.52
C PHE A 381 -9.12 -20.45 -36.05
N PRO A 382 -10.39 -20.90 -36.11
CA PRO A 382 -10.81 -22.30 -35.99
C PRO A 382 -10.22 -23.15 -37.14
N ASN A 383 -10.05 -24.46 -36.92
CA ASN A 383 -9.52 -25.39 -37.93
C ASN A 383 -10.60 -25.97 -38.86
N PHE A 384 -11.86 -25.64 -38.62
CA PHE A 384 -13.03 -25.98 -39.44
C PHE A 384 -13.92 -24.74 -39.60
N ARG A 385 -14.85 -24.81 -40.56
CA ARG A 385 -15.86 -23.76 -40.76
C ARG A 385 -16.89 -23.86 -39.63
N ALA A 386 -17.04 -22.81 -38.83
CA ALA A 386 -17.88 -22.85 -37.63
C ALA A 386 -19.06 -21.87 -37.74
N SER A 387 -20.21 -22.25 -37.19
CA SER A 387 -21.37 -21.34 -37.12
C SER A 387 -21.13 -20.18 -36.14
N ILE A 388 -21.51 -18.96 -36.52
CA ILE A 388 -21.53 -17.77 -35.65
C ILE A 388 -22.83 -17.72 -34.82
N LYS A 389 -23.89 -18.38 -35.28
CA LYS A 389 -25.24 -18.28 -34.73
C LYS A 389 -25.88 -19.64 -34.49
N ASP A 390 -26.86 -19.67 -33.58
CA ASP A 390 -27.80 -20.78 -33.50
C ASP A 390 -28.85 -20.61 -34.60
N GLY A 391 -29.14 -21.68 -35.34
CA GLY A 391 -30.01 -21.57 -36.50
C GLY A 391 -29.94 -22.77 -37.44
N TYR A 392 -29.94 -22.51 -38.75
CA TYR A 392 -29.98 -23.53 -39.79
C TYR A 392 -28.91 -23.30 -40.85
N ALA A 393 -28.04 -24.29 -41.06
CA ALA A 393 -27.09 -24.32 -42.16
C ALA A 393 -27.83 -24.64 -43.46
N ILE A 394 -27.68 -23.77 -44.47
CA ILE A 394 -28.34 -23.88 -45.78
C ILE A 394 -27.37 -23.58 -46.93
N ARG A 395 -27.83 -23.90 -48.14
CA ARG A 395 -27.20 -23.41 -49.37
C ARG A 395 -27.82 -22.08 -49.73
N SER A 396 -27.00 -21.03 -49.79
CA SER A 396 -27.41 -19.66 -50.16
C SER A 396 -28.22 -19.62 -51.46
N LYS A 397 -27.81 -20.43 -52.44
CA LYS A 397 -28.47 -20.54 -53.75
C LYS A 397 -29.92 -21.06 -53.70
N ASP A 398 -30.29 -21.79 -52.65
CA ASP A 398 -31.63 -22.38 -52.53
C ASP A 398 -32.67 -21.29 -52.23
N GLY A 399 -32.27 -20.20 -51.54
CA GLY A 399 -33.10 -19.01 -51.28
C GLY A 399 -34.41 -19.28 -50.51
N ILE A 400 -35.24 -18.26 -50.38
CA ILE A 400 -36.49 -18.29 -49.59
C ILE A 400 -37.36 -19.54 -49.88
N GLY A 401 -37.84 -20.20 -48.84
CA GLY A 401 -38.79 -21.32 -48.95
C GLY A 401 -38.75 -22.31 -47.79
N HIS A 402 -39.34 -23.48 -48.01
CA HIS A 402 -39.40 -24.57 -47.03
C HIS A 402 -38.25 -25.56 -47.23
N TYR A 403 -37.56 -25.88 -46.15
CA TYR A 403 -36.39 -26.76 -46.11
C TYR A 403 -36.69 -27.99 -45.28
N LYS A 404 -36.28 -29.16 -45.75
CA LYS A 404 -36.36 -30.40 -44.97
C LYS A 404 -35.18 -30.47 -43.99
N LEU A 405 -35.46 -30.69 -42.71
CA LEU A 405 -34.47 -30.84 -41.67
C LEU A 405 -33.83 -32.24 -41.77
N LEU A 406 -32.50 -32.28 -41.96
CA LEU A 406 -31.75 -33.54 -42.02
C LEU A 406 -31.30 -34.04 -40.64
N GLY A 407 -31.19 -33.13 -39.67
CA GLY A 407 -30.74 -33.44 -38.31
C GLY A 407 -30.04 -32.24 -37.68
N ASP A 408 -29.29 -32.54 -36.60
CA ASP A 408 -28.66 -31.55 -35.74
C ASP A 408 -27.13 -31.63 -35.78
N SER A 409 -26.47 -30.47 -35.85
CA SER A 409 -25.05 -30.30 -35.61
C SER A 409 -24.84 -29.38 -34.40
N VAL A 410 -24.47 -29.97 -33.26
CA VAL A 410 -24.42 -29.28 -31.96
C VAL A 410 -23.01 -29.06 -31.42
N ALA A 411 -22.11 -30.05 -31.52
CA ALA A 411 -20.70 -29.93 -31.14
C ALA A 411 -19.88 -31.12 -31.65
N GLY A 412 -18.56 -30.95 -31.77
CA GLY A 412 -17.66 -32.00 -32.26
C GLY A 412 -17.97 -32.41 -33.70
N ASN A 413 -17.83 -33.70 -34.02
CA ASN A 413 -18.11 -34.21 -35.36
C ASN A 413 -19.59 -34.63 -35.56
N SER A 414 -20.48 -34.27 -34.63
CA SER A 414 -21.90 -34.61 -34.75
C SER A 414 -22.54 -33.84 -35.91
N GLY A 415 -23.09 -34.58 -36.86
CA GLY A 415 -23.78 -34.01 -38.02
C GLY A 415 -22.88 -33.61 -39.19
N SER A 416 -21.57 -33.92 -39.16
CA SER A 416 -20.64 -33.68 -40.29
C SER A 416 -21.10 -34.35 -41.58
N ASP A 417 -21.74 -35.51 -41.45
CA ASP A 417 -22.15 -36.37 -42.55
C ASP A 417 -23.54 -36.00 -43.10
N LEU A 418 -24.20 -34.97 -42.54
CA LEU A 418 -25.54 -34.50 -42.94
C LEU A 418 -25.48 -33.65 -44.22
N VAL A 419 -24.91 -34.22 -45.28
CA VAL A 419 -24.74 -33.57 -46.58
C VAL A 419 -26.07 -33.65 -47.37
N PRO A 420 -26.44 -32.62 -48.15
CA PRO A 420 -27.62 -32.68 -49.01
C PRO A 420 -27.58 -33.88 -49.98
N PRO A 421 -28.65 -34.71 -50.06
CA PRO A 421 -28.73 -35.82 -51.01
C PRO A 421 -28.50 -35.36 -52.46
N SER A 422 -27.67 -36.08 -53.21
CA SER A 422 -27.38 -35.79 -54.62
C SER A 422 -28.52 -36.18 -55.58
N ASN A 423 -29.51 -36.91 -55.10
CA ASN A 423 -30.54 -37.56 -55.93
C ASN A 423 -31.61 -36.60 -56.44
N ASN A 424 -31.77 -35.41 -55.85
CA ASN A 424 -32.76 -34.43 -56.28
C ASN A 424 -32.29 -32.97 -56.05
N PRO A 425 -31.71 -32.29 -57.05
CA PRO A 425 -31.12 -30.96 -56.87
C PRO A 425 -32.14 -29.83 -56.62
N ASN A 426 -33.43 -30.09 -56.82
CA ASN A 426 -34.51 -29.12 -56.56
C ASN A 426 -35.05 -29.16 -55.13
N GLU A 427 -34.66 -30.16 -54.32
CA GLU A 427 -35.06 -30.24 -52.92
C GLU A 427 -34.12 -29.40 -52.03
N LYS A 428 -34.74 -28.65 -51.12
CA LYS A 428 -34.07 -27.77 -50.16
C LYS A 428 -33.90 -28.52 -48.84
N TYR A 429 -32.66 -28.63 -48.38
CA TYR A 429 -32.30 -29.30 -47.14
C TYR A 429 -31.60 -28.33 -46.22
N CYS A 430 -31.82 -28.50 -44.91
CA CYS A 430 -31.13 -27.73 -43.88
C CYS A 430 -30.67 -28.65 -42.74
N VAL A 431 -29.67 -28.18 -42.01
CA VAL A 431 -29.20 -28.81 -40.78
C VAL A 431 -29.35 -27.80 -39.65
N ARG A 432 -30.02 -28.18 -38.56
CA ARG A 432 -30.10 -27.35 -37.38
C ARG A 432 -28.72 -27.29 -36.75
N ILE A 433 -28.20 -26.10 -36.54
CA ILE A 433 -26.82 -25.89 -36.12
C ILE A 433 -26.77 -24.94 -34.92
N THR A 434 -25.88 -25.20 -33.98
CA THR A 434 -25.60 -24.29 -32.88
C THR A 434 -24.30 -23.53 -33.08
N THR A 435 -24.14 -22.44 -32.35
CA THR A 435 -22.97 -21.57 -32.35
C THR A 435 -21.71 -22.38 -32.03
N GLY A 436 -20.68 -22.25 -32.87
CA GLY A 436 -19.42 -22.98 -32.74
C GLY A 436 -19.42 -24.40 -33.31
N ALA A 437 -20.58 -24.94 -33.72
CA ALA A 437 -20.64 -26.24 -34.39
C ALA A 437 -20.07 -26.17 -35.81
N MET A 438 -19.57 -27.30 -36.30
CA MET A 438 -18.98 -27.41 -37.63
C MET A 438 -20.06 -27.34 -38.71
N ILE A 439 -19.86 -26.48 -39.72
CA ILE A 439 -20.73 -26.42 -40.89
C ILE A 439 -20.55 -27.72 -41.70
N PRO A 440 -21.61 -28.51 -41.94
CA PRO A 440 -21.51 -29.72 -42.75
C PRO A 440 -21.18 -29.40 -44.22
N ASP A 441 -20.56 -30.36 -44.91
CA ASP A 441 -20.18 -30.18 -46.30
C ASP A 441 -21.39 -29.91 -47.19
N GLY A 442 -21.21 -28.99 -48.15
CA GLY A 442 -22.25 -28.60 -49.09
C GLY A 442 -23.16 -27.45 -48.62
N TYR A 443 -23.04 -26.98 -47.37
CA TYR A 443 -23.68 -25.74 -46.89
C TYR A 443 -22.70 -24.56 -46.89
N ASP A 444 -23.19 -23.37 -47.19
CA ASP A 444 -22.37 -22.17 -47.36
C ASP A 444 -22.86 -20.96 -46.56
N SER A 445 -23.99 -21.07 -45.84
CA SER A 445 -24.60 -19.98 -45.07
C SER A 445 -25.35 -20.52 -43.85
N VAL A 446 -25.45 -19.70 -42.80
CA VAL A 446 -26.31 -19.98 -41.64
C VAL A 446 -27.39 -18.91 -41.54
N VAL A 447 -28.64 -19.33 -41.28
CA VAL A 447 -29.76 -18.43 -40.96
C VAL A 447 -30.05 -18.54 -39.47
N MET A 448 -30.06 -17.41 -38.76
CA MET A 448 -30.33 -17.41 -37.32
C MET A 448 -31.77 -17.89 -37.03
N ILE A 449 -31.96 -18.59 -35.91
CA ILE A 449 -33.24 -19.23 -35.58
C ILE A 449 -34.41 -18.25 -35.53
N GLU A 450 -34.16 -16.99 -35.17
CA GLU A 450 -35.18 -15.94 -35.08
C GLU A 450 -35.73 -15.50 -36.45
N GLU A 451 -35.04 -15.81 -37.54
CA GLU A 451 -35.47 -15.54 -38.92
C GLU A 451 -36.08 -16.79 -39.59
N THR A 452 -36.41 -17.81 -38.80
CA THR A 452 -36.94 -19.08 -39.28
C THR A 452 -38.16 -19.53 -38.46
N GLU A 453 -39.03 -20.31 -39.08
CA GLU A 453 -40.22 -20.89 -38.42
C GLU A 453 -40.29 -22.40 -38.66
N MET A 454 -40.44 -23.19 -37.60
CA MET A 454 -40.67 -24.64 -37.73
C MET A 454 -42.12 -24.92 -38.14
N ILE A 455 -42.30 -25.63 -39.26
CA ILE A 455 -43.60 -26.08 -39.75
C ILE A 455 -43.69 -27.60 -39.56
N GLY A 456 -44.35 -28.04 -38.48
CA GLY A 456 -44.37 -29.46 -38.09
C GLY A 456 -43.03 -29.92 -37.52
N ASP A 457 -42.72 -31.21 -37.66
CA ASP A 457 -41.55 -31.81 -37.00
C ASP A 457 -40.26 -31.74 -37.84
N ASP A 458 -40.38 -31.74 -39.18
CA ASP A 458 -39.24 -31.95 -40.10
C ASP A 458 -39.04 -30.85 -41.15
N ILE A 459 -39.81 -29.75 -41.10
CA ILE A 459 -39.77 -28.67 -42.10
C ILE A 459 -39.49 -27.32 -41.44
N VAL A 460 -38.55 -26.56 -42.02
CA VAL A 460 -38.17 -25.21 -41.60
C VAL A 460 -38.56 -24.23 -42.71
N SER A 461 -39.33 -23.20 -42.37
CA SER A 461 -39.60 -22.06 -43.23
C SER A 461 -38.51 -21.00 -43.06
N ILE A 462 -37.94 -20.55 -44.17
CA ILE A 462 -36.95 -19.47 -44.22
C ILE A 462 -37.47 -18.39 -45.15
N GLU A 463 -37.76 -17.21 -44.59
CA GLU A 463 -38.36 -16.08 -45.33
C GLU A 463 -37.33 -14.99 -45.72
N VAL A 464 -36.06 -15.20 -45.37
CA VAL A 464 -34.96 -14.28 -45.64
C VAL A 464 -34.02 -14.84 -46.73
N THR A 465 -33.42 -13.96 -47.52
CA THR A 465 -32.37 -14.34 -48.47
C THR A 465 -31.00 -14.30 -47.79
N CYS A 466 -30.15 -15.29 -48.06
CA CYS A 466 -28.81 -15.39 -47.46
C CYS A 466 -27.70 -15.24 -48.50
N LYS A 467 -26.53 -14.77 -48.06
CA LYS A 467 -25.33 -14.65 -48.90
C LYS A 467 -24.34 -15.75 -48.56
N PRO A 468 -23.57 -16.27 -49.55
CA PRO A 468 -22.46 -17.19 -49.26
C PRO A 468 -21.51 -16.61 -48.20
N GLY A 469 -21.15 -17.44 -47.22
CA GLY A 469 -20.30 -17.08 -46.08
C GLY A 469 -21.01 -16.35 -44.94
N GLN A 470 -22.33 -16.12 -45.04
CA GLN A 470 -23.09 -15.45 -43.98
C GLN A 470 -23.10 -16.30 -42.70
N ASP A 471 -22.79 -15.65 -41.57
CA ASP A 471 -22.79 -16.22 -40.23
C ASP A 471 -21.90 -17.48 -40.08
N ILE A 472 -20.82 -17.55 -40.87
CA ILE A 472 -19.80 -18.60 -40.80
C ILE A 472 -18.43 -17.99 -40.48
N ARG A 473 -17.75 -18.55 -39.48
CA ARG A 473 -16.32 -18.35 -39.24
C ARG A 473 -15.54 -19.32 -40.13
N GLU A 474 -14.86 -18.76 -41.13
CA GLU A 474 -14.00 -19.53 -42.03
C GLU A 474 -12.75 -20.05 -41.31
N ILE A 475 -12.11 -21.06 -41.90
CA ILE A 475 -10.91 -21.69 -41.34
C ILE A 475 -9.80 -20.64 -41.20
N GLY A 476 -9.24 -20.53 -40.01
CA GLY A 476 -8.16 -19.57 -39.70
C GLY A 476 -8.60 -18.10 -39.68
N SER A 477 -9.91 -17.84 -39.63
CA SER A 477 -10.44 -16.45 -39.56
C SER A 477 -10.00 -15.70 -38.30
N ASP A 478 -9.77 -16.39 -37.19
CA ASP A 478 -9.24 -15.78 -35.97
C ASP A 478 -7.70 -15.79 -35.99
N ILE A 479 -7.10 -16.96 -36.23
CA ILE A 479 -5.64 -17.15 -36.26
C ILE A 479 -5.27 -18.00 -37.47
N PRO A 480 -4.67 -17.41 -38.52
CA PRO A 480 -4.13 -18.18 -39.63
C PRO A 480 -2.93 -19.04 -39.20
N SER A 481 -2.75 -20.19 -39.83
CA SER A 481 -1.54 -21.02 -39.64
C SER A 481 -0.28 -20.23 -39.97
N GLY A 482 0.78 -20.41 -39.16
CA GLY A 482 2.05 -19.72 -39.26
C GLY A 482 2.09 -18.32 -38.63
N THR A 483 0.96 -17.78 -38.16
CA THR A 483 0.90 -16.45 -37.55
C THR A 483 1.62 -16.43 -36.21
N ILE A 484 2.47 -15.43 -35.96
CA ILE A 484 3.03 -15.17 -34.62
C ILE A 484 1.92 -14.57 -33.76
N VAL A 485 1.48 -15.33 -32.76
CA VAL A 485 0.39 -14.97 -31.85
C VAL A 485 0.91 -14.15 -30.67
N LEU A 486 2.07 -14.52 -30.13
CA LEU A 486 2.75 -13.80 -29.05
C LEU A 486 4.22 -13.60 -29.43
N ASN A 487 4.75 -12.42 -29.11
CA ASN A 487 6.14 -12.08 -29.40
C ASN A 487 7.01 -12.26 -28.15
N LYS A 488 8.28 -12.57 -28.36
CA LYS A 488 9.30 -12.51 -27.34
C LYS A 488 9.29 -11.14 -26.66
N GLY A 489 9.29 -11.15 -25.33
CA GLY A 489 9.20 -9.96 -24.50
C GLY A 489 7.76 -9.56 -24.14
N ASP A 490 6.74 -10.25 -24.64
CA ASP A 490 5.36 -10.05 -24.20
C ASP A 490 5.16 -10.52 -22.76
N ARG A 491 4.39 -9.76 -21.99
CA ARG A 491 3.97 -10.16 -20.63
C ARG A 491 2.78 -11.10 -20.75
N ILE A 492 2.89 -12.25 -20.12
CA ILE A 492 1.84 -13.27 -20.10
C ILE A 492 0.76 -12.83 -19.08
N GLY A 493 -0.41 -12.45 -19.56
CA GLY A 493 -1.62 -12.23 -18.78
C GLY A 493 -2.65 -13.34 -18.99
N CYS A 494 -3.88 -13.12 -18.52
CA CYS A 494 -4.94 -14.12 -18.63
C CYS A 494 -5.36 -14.40 -20.08
N SER A 495 -5.39 -13.36 -20.93
CA SER A 495 -5.68 -13.49 -22.36
C SER A 495 -4.61 -14.32 -23.07
N GLU A 496 -3.34 -14.07 -22.76
CA GLU A 496 -2.21 -14.76 -23.38
C GLU A 496 -2.19 -16.24 -22.98
N ILE A 497 -2.52 -16.56 -21.72
CA ILE A 497 -2.69 -17.96 -21.28
C ILE A 497 -3.83 -18.64 -22.05
N GLY A 498 -4.95 -17.93 -22.26
CA GLY A 498 -6.06 -18.43 -23.07
C GLY A 498 -5.65 -18.74 -24.51
N LEU A 499 -4.90 -17.83 -25.14
CA LEU A 499 -4.36 -18.03 -26.49
C LEU A 499 -3.39 -19.22 -26.54
N LEU A 500 -2.47 -19.33 -25.59
CA LEU A 500 -1.55 -20.48 -25.51
C LEU A 500 -2.31 -21.80 -25.38
N ALA A 501 -3.36 -21.83 -24.56
CA ALA A 501 -4.23 -23.00 -24.41
C ALA A 501 -5.00 -23.32 -25.71
N THR A 502 -5.51 -22.31 -26.42
CA THR A 502 -6.15 -22.48 -27.74
C THR A 502 -5.20 -23.12 -28.76
N LEU A 503 -3.91 -22.79 -28.69
CA LEU A 503 -2.87 -23.39 -29.54
C LEU A 503 -2.38 -24.76 -29.07
N GLY A 504 -2.92 -25.28 -27.95
CA GLY A 504 -2.46 -26.54 -27.35
C GLY A 504 -1.08 -26.48 -26.69
N ILE A 505 -0.56 -25.27 -26.43
CA ILE A 505 0.77 -25.06 -25.83
C ILE A 505 0.66 -25.17 -24.31
N GLN A 506 1.37 -26.14 -23.73
CA GLN A 506 1.36 -26.40 -22.29
C GLN A 506 2.54 -25.77 -21.55
N TRP A 507 3.63 -25.51 -22.27
CA TRP A 507 4.89 -25.01 -21.71
C TRP A 507 5.44 -23.89 -22.58
N VAL A 508 5.97 -22.86 -21.94
CA VAL A 508 6.60 -21.72 -22.60
C VAL A 508 7.97 -21.44 -21.99
N ASN A 509 8.92 -21.01 -22.80
CA ASN A 509 10.21 -20.57 -22.30
C ASN A 509 10.09 -19.15 -21.72
N CYS A 510 10.44 -18.99 -20.44
CA CYS A 510 10.47 -17.70 -19.75
C CYS A 510 11.87 -17.47 -19.16
N PRO A 511 12.33 -16.20 -19.03
CA PRO A 511 13.51 -15.86 -18.24
C PRO A 511 13.44 -16.42 -16.82
N ILE A 512 14.55 -17.00 -16.33
CA ILE A 512 14.67 -17.43 -14.94
C ILE A 512 14.57 -16.21 -14.03
N LEU A 513 13.75 -16.31 -12.99
CA LEU A 513 13.61 -15.23 -12.02
C LEU A 513 14.88 -15.09 -11.16
N PRO A 514 15.35 -13.85 -10.91
CA PRO A 514 16.53 -13.61 -10.10
C PRO A 514 16.32 -14.04 -8.65
N SER A 515 17.38 -14.60 -8.06
CA SER A 515 17.45 -14.96 -6.64
C SER A 515 17.98 -13.81 -5.79
N ILE A 516 17.40 -13.62 -4.60
CA ILE A 516 17.67 -12.49 -3.71
C ILE A 516 18.09 -13.00 -2.33
N SER A 517 19.23 -12.54 -1.81
CA SER A 517 19.54 -12.65 -0.38
C SER A 517 19.25 -11.33 0.34
N ILE A 518 18.52 -11.38 1.45
CA ILE A 518 18.22 -10.22 2.29
C ILE A 518 19.00 -10.32 3.60
N ILE A 519 19.77 -9.28 3.92
CA ILE A 519 20.62 -9.20 5.12
C ILE A 519 20.28 -7.90 5.86
N SER A 520 20.03 -8.01 7.16
CA SER A 520 19.96 -6.84 8.05
C SER A 520 21.24 -6.74 8.87
N THR A 521 21.70 -5.51 9.14
CA THR A 521 22.89 -5.23 9.95
C THR A 521 22.58 -4.12 10.93
N GLY A 522 23.07 -4.27 12.15
CA GLY A 522 22.84 -3.34 13.26
C GLY A 522 22.81 -4.06 14.59
N ASP A 523 23.72 -3.70 15.48
CA ASP A 523 23.75 -4.23 16.86
C ASP A 523 22.52 -3.82 17.68
N GLU A 524 21.75 -2.81 17.22
CA GLU A 524 20.47 -2.42 17.80
C GLU A 524 19.31 -3.36 17.44
N LEU A 525 19.49 -4.27 16.47
CA LEU A 525 18.41 -5.07 15.91
C LEU A 525 18.17 -6.38 16.68
N ILE A 526 16.89 -6.71 16.85
CA ILE A 526 16.44 -8.06 17.22
C ILE A 526 15.43 -8.57 16.19
N ASP A 527 15.31 -9.90 16.11
CA ASP A 527 14.34 -10.54 15.23
C ASP A 527 12.91 -10.14 15.63
N TYR A 528 12.08 -9.77 14.65
CA TYR A 528 10.70 -9.36 14.87
C TYR A 528 9.81 -10.49 15.42
N ARG A 529 10.19 -11.75 15.20
CA ARG A 529 9.53 -12.96 15.70
C ARG A 529 9.83 -13.21 17.17
N MET A 530 10.85 -12.57 17.73
CA MET A 530 11.12 -12.64 19.16
C MET A 530 10.07 -11.83 19.91
N THR A 531 9.05 -12.54 20.39
CA THR A 531 8.29 -12.18 21.58
C THR A 531 9.10 -12.65 22.80
N SER A 532 8.83 -12.12 23.99
CA SER A 532 9.50 -12.54 25.22
C SER A 532 9.29 -14.02 25.60
N ASP A 533 8.56 -14.79 24.80
CA ASP A 533 7.96 -16.06 25.20
C ASP A 533 8.62 -17.29 24.57
N ASN A 534 9.71 -17.15 23.80
CA ASN A 534 10.36 -18.31 23.18
C ASN A 534 11.20 -19.17 24.15
N ASN A 535 10.99 -19.08 25.47
CA ASN A 535 11.64 -19.98 26.42
C ASN A 535 10.91 -20.26 27.75
N ASN A 536 9.64 -19.89 27.96
CA ASN A 536 8.87 -20.39 29.12
C ASN A 536 7.37 -20.11 28.98
N ASN A 537 6.55 -21.09 29.39
CA ASN A 537 5.08 -21.04 29.49
C ASN A 537 4.55 -20.02 30.51
N ASN A 538 4.99 -18.76 30.47
CA ASN A 538 4.46 -17.67 31.28
C ASN A 538 4.23 -16.46 30.38
N ASN A 539 2.96 -16.11 30.17
CA ASN A 539 2.45 -14.92 29.47
C ASN A 539 2.98 -13.62 30.10
N ASN A 540 4.27 -13.34 29.98
CA ASN A 540 4.92 -12.20 30.57
C ASN A 540 6.00 -11.67 29.61
N THR A 541 5.58 -11.22 28.43
CA THR A 541 5.62 -9.77 28.14
C THR A 541 6.90 -8.97 28.37
N GLN A 542 8.12 -9.51 28.47
CA GLN A 542 9.27 -8.71 28.88
C GLN A 542 9.51 -7.57 27.86
N PRO A 543 9.54 -6.30 28.32
CA PRO A 543 9.73 -5.16 27.42
C PRO A 543 11.10 -5.22 26.75
N ILE A 544 11.17 -4.77 25.48
CA ILE A 544 12.43 -4.67 24.74
C ILE A 544 13.40 -3.79 25.54
N LYS A 545 14.67 -4.22 25.64
CA LYS A 545 15.71 -3.44 26.32
C LYS A 545 15.84 -2.05 25.68
N PRO A 546 16.08 -0.98 26.45
CA PRO A 546 16.39 0.33 25.89
C PRO A 546 17.52 0.25 24.86
N GLY A 547 17.36 0.92 23.72
CA GLY A 547 18.36 0.92 22.64
C GLY A 547 18.24 -0.23 21.64
N ILE A 548 17.30 -1.16 21.84
CA ILE A 548 17.02 -2.27 20.91
C ILE A 548 15.71 -2.00 20.15
N ILE A 549 15.70 -2.30 18.86
CA ILE A 549 14.54 -2.21 17.97
C ILE A 549 14.36 -3.51 17.19
N ARG A 550 13.14 -3.80 16.74
CA ARG A 550 12.86 -4.98 15.91
C ARG A 550 13.23 -4.71 14.46
N ASP A 551 13.82 -5.71 13.81
CA ASP A 551 14.03 -5.67 12.36
C ASP A 551 12.68 -5.70 11.62
N SER A 552 12.30 -4.54 11.11
CA SER A 552 11.11 -4.37 10.27
C SER A 552 11.41 -4.37 8.78
N ASN A 553 12.68 -4.24 8.38
CA ASN A 553 13.05 -4.06 6.99
C ASN A 553 13.10 -5.39 6.26
N SER A 554 13.68 -6.44 6.87
CA SER A 554 13.69 -7.78 6.28
C SER A 554 12.30 -8.30 5.88
N PRO A 555 11.30 -8.36 6.79
CA PRO A 555 9.97 -8.84 6.41
C PRO A 555 9.25 -7.90 5.42
N THR A 556 9.53 -6.58 5.48
CA THR A 556 8.97 -5.62 4.51
C THR A 556 9.52 -5.87 3.10
N LEU A 557 10.83 -6.10 2.96
CA LEU A 557 11.46 -6.36 1.66
C LEU A 557 10.99 -7.69 1.06
N GLU A 558 10.86 -8.73 1.87
CA GLU A 558 10.34 -10.04 1.46
C GLU A 558 8.91 -9.93 0.91
N THR A 559 8.04 -9.17 1.58
CA THR A 559 6.63 -9.03 1.21
C THR A 559 6.38 -8.06 0.07
N ILE A 560 7.19 -7.00 -0.08
CA ILE A 560 7.09 -6.06 -1.21
C ILE A 560 7.25 -6.78 -2.56
N VAL A 561 8.12 -7.81 -2.63
CA VAL A 561 8.27 -8.60 -3.86
C VAL A 561 6.96 -9.27 -4.27
N GLN A 562 6.20 -9.79 -3.30
CA GLN A 562 4.88 -10.40 -3.57
C GLN A 562 3.88 -9.36 -4.09
N GLU A 563 3.88 -8.17 -3.49
CA GLU A 563 2.98 -7.08 -3.87
C GLU A 563 3.28 -6.60 -5.30
N ILE A 564 4.56 -6.44 -5.65
CA ILE A 564 4.98 -6.09 -7.02
C ILE A 564 4.58 -7.16 -8.01
N SER A 565 4.87 -8.43 -7.71
CA SER A 565 4.52 -9.55 -8.60
C SER A 565 3.02 -9.60 -8.88
N LYS A 566 2.20 -9.35 -7.85
CA LYS A 566 0.74 -9.30 -7.96
C LYS A 566 0.24 -8.14 -8.83
N HIS A 567 0.78 -6.94 -8.67
CA HIS A 567 0.24 -5.73 -9.29
C HIS A 567 0.91 -5.35 -10.62
N PHE A 568 2.20 -5.63 -10.79
CA PHE A 568 3.01 -5.10 -11.89
C PHE A 568 3.74 -6.18 -12.72
N GLY A 569 3.46 -7.46 -12.44
CA GLY A 569 4.04 -8.62 -13.14
C GLY A 569 5.16 -9.28 -12.35
N GLU A 570 5.35 -10.58 -12.57
CA GLU A 570 6.24 -11.42 -11.76
C GLU A 570 7.71 -11.17 -12.16
N CYS A 571 8.41 -10.38 -11.33
CA CYS A 571 9.84 -10.09 -11.52
C CYS A 571 10.75 -10.79 -10.51
N CYS A 572 10.18 -11.44 -9.49
CA CYS A 572 10.88 -12.32 -8.56
C CYS A 572 9.84 -13.21 -7.84
N SER A 573 10.28 -14.37 -7.36
CA SER A 573 9.45 -15.34 -6.63
C SER A 573 9.90 -15.42 -5.18
N THR A 574 8.95 -15.57 -4.26
CA THR A 574 9.22 -15.76 -2.82
C THR A 574 10.12 -16.96 -2.54
N ASN A 575 10.01 -18.01 -3.34
CA ASN A 575 10.82 -19.22 -3.20
C ASN A 575 12.29 -19.00 -3.59
N LYS A 576 12.61 -17.85 -4.20
CA LYS A 576 13.95 -17.42 -4.60
C LYS A 576 14.52 -16.35 -3.66
N ILE A 577 13.80 -16.01 -2.59
CA ILE A 577 14.26 -15.10 -1.55
C ILE A 577 14.84 -15.90 -0.40
N ASN A 578 16.09 -15.61 -0.05
CA ASN A 578 16.77 -16.13 1.13
C ASN A 578 16.92 -15.00 2.17
N VAL A 579 16.08 -15.03 3.20
CA VAL A 579 16.22 -14.09 4.34
C VAL A 579 17.30 -14.64 5.28
N VAL A 580 18.50 -14.09 5.18
CA VAL A 580 19.67 -14.52 5.97
C VAL A 580 19.51 -14.13 7.43
N GLY A 581 18.86 -12.99 7.70
CA GLY A 581 18.60 -12.47 9.04
C GLY A 581 19.56 -11.35 9.44
N ILE A 582 19.70 -11.16 10.75
CA ILE A 582 20.49 -10.08 11.34
C ILE A 582 21.94 -10.55 11.51
N VAL A 583 22.85 -9.85 10.85
CA VAL A 583 24.30 -10.06 10.97
C VAL A 583 24.88 -9.02 11.93
N PRO A 584 25.71 -9.43 12.92
CA PRO A 584 26.38 -8.49 13.83
C PRO A 584 27.27 -7.50 13.08
N ASP A 585 27.48 -6.30 13.63
CA ASP A 585 28.35 -5.27 13.03
C ASP A 585 29.85 -5.61 13.23
N LYS A 586 30.28 -6.76 12.73
CA LYS A 586 31.66 -7.25 12.72
C LYS A 586 32.11 -7.51 11.28
N LEU A 587 33.28 -6.98 10.93
CA LEU A 587 33.85 -7.09 9.58
C LEU A 587 33.90 -8.54 9.08
N GLU A 588 34.44 -9.45 9.88
CA GLU A 588 34.60 -10.86 9.50
C GLU A 588 33.25 -11.57 9.28
N SER A 589 32.27 -11.33 10.17
CA SER A 589 30.93 -11.91 10.03
C SER A 589 30.23 -11.42 8.77
N LEU A 590 30.25 -10.10 8.53
CA LEU A 590 29.63 -9.50 7.35
C LEU A 590 30.34 -9.91 6.05
N GLU A 591 31.67 -9.99 6.04
CA GLU A 591 32.47 -10.44 4.89
C GLU A 591 32.12 -11.88 4.50
N ASN A 592 32.13 -12.80 5.48
CA ASN A 592 31.81 -14.20 5.25
C ASN A 592 30.36 -14.36 4.73
N THR A 593 29.41 -13.64 5.31
CA THR A 593 28.01 -13.69 4.87
C THR A 593 27.82 -13.13 3.46
N LEU A 594 28.46 -12.00 3.11
CA LEU A 594 28.37 -11.42 1.77
C LEU A 594 28.98 -12.34 0.71
N ILE A 595 30.14 -12.94 0.99
CA ILE A 595 30.80 -13.88 0.07
C ILE A 595 29.95 -15.14 -0.13
N ASP A 596 29.38 -15.71 0.95
CA ASP A 596 28.49 -16.88 0.84
C ASP A 596 27.22 -16.56 0.04
N CYS A 597 26.61 -15.39 0.30
CA CYS A 597 25.44 -14.94 -0.45
C CYS A 597 25.75 -14.67 -1.92
N ALA A 598 26.93 -14.15 -2.25
CA ALA A 598 27.33 -13.86 -3.63
C ALA A 598 27.45 -15.13 -4.47
N LYS A 599 27.81 -16.26 -3.85
CA LYS A 599 27.84 -17.56 -4.54
C LYS A 599 26.44 -18.10 -4.84
N LYS A 600 25.45 -17.80 -3.98
CA LYS A 600 24.11 -18.41 -4.01
C LYS A 600 23.07 -17.55 -4.73
N SER A 601 23.24 -16.23 -4.73
CA SER A 601 22.21 -15.29 -5.16
C SER A 601 22.68 -14.37 -6.29
N ASP A 602 21.74 -13.91 -7.11
CA ASP A 602 22.01 -12.97 -8.21
C ASP A 602 21.97 -11.52 -7.71
N ILE A 603 21.16 -11.28 -6.67
CA ILE A 603 21.04 -10.00 -5.98
C ILE A 603 21.23 -10.21 -4.47
N ILE A 604 21.98 -9.32 -3.84
CA ILE A 604 22.07 -9.17 -2.39
C ILE A 604 21.49 -7.82 -2.01
N ILE A 605 20.64 -7.79 -0.99
CA ILE A 605 20.05 -6.58 -0.44
C ILE A 605 20.46 -6.51 1.02
N THR A 606 21.22 -5.47 1.37
CA THR A 606 21.53 -5.18 2.77
C THR A 606 20.68 -4.02 3.26
N SER A 607 20.24 -4.06 4.51
CA SER A 607 19.51 -2.98 5.17
C SER A 607 20.24 -2.56 6.44
N GLY A 608 20.70 -1.31 6.50
CA GLY A 608 21.52 -0.79 7.61
C GLY A 608 23.01 -0.70 7.26
N GLY A 609 23.82 -0.11 8.15
CA GLY A 609 25.30 -0.10 8.05
C GLY A 609 25.93 0.68 6.89
N VAL A 610 25.17 1.56 6.22
CA VAL A 610 25.60 2.31 5.01
C VAL A 610 25.69 3.83 5.17
N SER A 611 25.62 4.36 6.39
CA SER A 611 25.59 5.80 6.65
C SER A 611 26.99 6.46 6.64
N MET A 612 27.25 7.36 7.60
CA MET A 612 28.52 8.06 7.87
C MET A 612 29.07 7.81 9.29
N GLY A 613 28.51 6.85 10.03
CA GLY A 613 28.95 6.45 11.35
C GLY A 613 30.28 5.69 11.31
N HIS A 614 31.00 5.71 12.44
CA HIS A 614 32.28 4.99 12.58
C HIS A 614 32.14 3.47 12.46
N LEU A 615 30.91 2.95 12.58
CA LEU A 615 30.54 1.54 12.49
C LEU A 615 29.90 1.16 11.14
N ASP A 616 29.90 2.05 10.13
CA ASP A 616 29.39 1.71 8.79
C ASP A 616 30.43 0.87 8.02
N LEU A 617 30.48 -0.41 8.37
CA LEU A 617 31.44 -1.39 7.84
C LEU A 617 31.11 -1.84 6.41
N VAL A 618 29.90 -1.58 5.91
CA VAL A 618 29.44 -2.11 4.61
C VAL A 618 30.24 -1.51 3.45
N LYS A 619 30.47 -0.19 3.40
CA LYS A 619 31.18 0.43 2.26
C LYS A 619 32.64 0.00 2.13
N PRO A 620 33.48 0.08 3.19
CA PRO A 620 34.87 -0.38 3.09
C PRO A 620 34.97 -1.87 2.75
N LEU A 621 34.02 -2.68 3.23
CA LEU A 621 33.96 -4.09 2.91
C LEU A 621 33.63 -4.34 1.43
N LEU A 622 32.64 -3.63 0.88
CA LEU A 622 32.27 -3.74 -0.54
C LEU A 622 33.38 -3.24 -1.47
N GLU A 623 34.17 -2.24 -1.05
CA GLU A 623 35.39 -1.82 -1.77
C GLU A 623 36.47 -2.91 -1.78
N LYS A 624 36.55 -3.71 -0.71
CA LYS A 624 37.52 -4.82 -0.59
C LYS A 624 37.12 -6.05 -1.41
N ILE A 625 35.85 -6.45 -1.36
CA ILE A 625 35.37 -7.72 -1.95
C ILE A 625 34.73 -7.55 -3.33
N GLY A 626 34.53 -6.32 -3.80
CA GLY A 626 33.82 -6.03 -5.04
C GLY A 626 34.13 -4.66 -5.62
N THR A 627 33.22 -4.15 -6.44
CA THR A 627 33.33 -2.83 -7.08
C THR A 627 32.14 -1.98 -6.69
N VAL A 628 32.37 -0.88 -5.98
CA VAL A 628 31.34 0.11 -5.66
C VAL A 628 31.19 1.07 -6.83
N HIS A 629 29.99 1.14 -7.41
CA HIS A 629 29.69 2.02 -8.55
C HIS A 629 29.26 3.41 -8.08
N PHE A 630 28.47 3.49 -7.01
CA PHE A 630 28.15 4.73 -6.32
C PHE A 630 27.80 4.45 -4.85
N GLY A 631 28.06 5.43 -3.98
CA GLY A 631 27.80 5.33 -2.53
C GLY A 631 26.81 6.35 -1.98
N ARG A 632 26.29 7.25 -2.83
CA ARG A 632 25.33 8.30 -2.47
C ARG A 632 24.46 8.70 -3.64
N VAL A 633 23.18 8.95 -3.36
CA VAL A 633 22.21 9.38 -4.37
C VAL A 633 21.57 10.71 -3.99
N ASN A 634 21.39 11.59 -4.98
CA ASN A 634 20.74 12.88 -4.83
C ASN A 634 19.21 12.68 -4.74
N MET A 635 18.72 12.28 -3.57
CA MET A 635 17.30 12.02 -3.33
C MET A 635 16.89 12.14 -1.86
N LYS A 636 15.58 12.23 -1.64
CA LYS A 636 14.94 12.17 -0.33
C LYS A 636 13.64 11.35 -0.39
N PRO A 637 13.39 10.45 0.58
CA PRO A 637 14.38 9.80 1.46
C PRO A 637 15.32 8.88 0.63
N GLY A 638 16.48 8.47 1.16
CA GLY A 638 17.32 7.47 0.47
C GLY A 638 18.79 7.82 0.20
N LYS A 639 19.25 9.02 0.59
CA LYS A 639 20.62 9.54 0.31
C LYS A 639 21.78 8.54 0.43
N PRO A 640 21.91 7.69 1.47
CA PRO A 640 23.09 6.84 1.65
C PRO A 640 23.04 5.50 0.88
N LEU A 641 22.09 5.32 -0.05
CA LEU A 641 22.06 4.15 -0.91
C LEU A 641 23.42 3.93 -1.59
N THR A 642 23.92 2.70 -1.49
CA THR A 642 25.15 2.26 -2.13
C THR A 642 24.85 1.09 -3.06
N PHE A 643 25.44 1.10 -4.25
CA PHE A 643 25.32 0.03 -5.23
C PHE A 643 26.71 -0.47 -5.63
N SER A 644 26.88 -1.78 -5.61
CA SER A 644 28.13 -2.45 -5.93
C SER A 644 27.89 -3.79 -6.61
N THR A 645 28.95 -4.34 -7.21
CA THR A 645 28.94 -5.69 -7.79
C THR A 645 30.04 -6.52 -7.16
N ILE A 646 29.73 -7.78 -6.84
CA ILE A 646 30.70 -8.78 -6.38
C ILE A 646 30.86 -9.82 -7.49
N ILE A 647 32.10 -10.15 -7.84
CA ILE A 647 32.39 -11.22 -8.80
C ILE A 647 32.87 -12.43 -7.99
N SER A 648 32.11 -13.52 -8.03
CA SER A 648 32.49 -14.79 -7.43
C SER A 648 32.88 -15.78 -8.53
N ILE A 649 33.81 -16.69 -8.21
CA ILE A 649 34.16 -17.81 -9.09
C ILE A 649 33.30 -18.99 -8.63
N GLY A 650 32.40 -19.45 -9.50
CA GLY A 650 31.56 -20.60 -9.24
C GLY A 650 32.35 -21.91 -9.24
N ASN A 651 31.69 -23.00 -8.84
CA ASN A 651 32.31 -24.34 -8.78
C ASN A 651 32.81 -24.83 -10.16
N ASN A 652 32.28 -24.29 -11.25
CA ASN A 652 32.64 -24.62 -12.63
C ASN A 652 33.62 -23.61 -13.27
N GLU A 653 34.34 -22.81 -12.46
CA GLU A 653 35.22 -21.70 -12.90
C GLU A 653 34.51 -20.55 -13.65
N GLU A 654 33.18 -20.60 -13.78
CA GLU A 654 32.39 -19.50 -14.33
C GLU A 654 32.38 -18.29 -13.38
N LYS A 655 32.65 -17.12 -13.93
CA LYS A 655 32.53 -15.84 -13.22
C LYS A 655 31.05 -15.50 -13.06
N LYS A 656 30.56 -15.49 -11.82
CA LYS A 656 29.22 -15.02 -11.47
C LYS A 656 29.30 -13.60 -10.94
N THR A 657 28.58 -12.68 -11.59
CA THR A 657 28.39 -11.32 -11.11
C THR A 657 27.13 -11.25 -10.26
N THR A 658 27.27 -10.78 -9.03
CA THR A 658 26.15 -10.54 -8.10
C THR A 658 25.97 -9.05 -7.87
N LEU A 659 24.75 -8.55 -8.00
CA LEU A 659 24.41 -7.16 -7.73
C LEU A 659 24.16 -6.98 -6.23
N VAL A 660 24.70 -5.91 -5.63
CA VAL A 660 24.53 -5.63 -4.21
C VAL A 660 23.89 -4.26 -4.04
N PHE A 661 22.70 -4.23 -3.46
CA PHE A 661 21.98 -3.03 -3.08
C PHE A 661 22.07 -2.84 -1.57
N SER A 662 22.87 -1.88 -1.14
CA SER A 662 23.02 -1.58 0.28
C SER A 662 22.13 -0.39 0.64
N LEU A 663 20.93 -0.74 1.11
CA LEU A 663 19.84 0.16 1.39
C LEU A 663 20.02 0.87 2.75
N PRO A 664 19.52 2.10 2.91
CA PRO A 664 19.54 2.79 4.19
C PRO A 664 18.77 2.02 5.27
N GLY A 665 19.18 2.11 6.54
CA GLY A 665 18.49 1.41 7.65
C GLY A 665 17.13 2.01 8.05
N ASN A 666 16.86 3.27 7.69
CA ASN A 666 15.57 3.90 7.95
C ASN A 666 14.46 3.25 7.11
N PRO A 667 13.36 2.71 7.69
CA PRO A 667 12.43 1.84 6.98
C PRO A 667 11.81 2.45 5.72
N VAL A 668 11.41 3.72 5.76
CA VAL A 668 10.83 4.38 4.56
C VAL A 668 11.89 4.54 3.48
N SER A 669 13.12 4.90 3.87
CA SER A 669 14.22 5.02 2.91
C SER A 669 14.47 3.68 2.23
N THR A 670 14.51 2.58 2.99
CA THR A 670 14.67 1.21 2.47
C THR A 670 13.64 0.92 1.40
N VAL A 671 12.36 1.10 1.70
CA VAL A 671 11.24 0.83 0.78
C VAL A 671 11.32 1.71 -0.47
N VAL A 672 11.51 3.02 -0.32
CA VAL A 672 11.60 3.94 -1.47
C VAL A 672 12.79 3.59 -2.35
N THR A 673 13.96 3.30 -1.78
CA THR A 673 15.14 2.90 -2.55
C THR A 673 14.97 1.54 -3.21
N PHE A 674 14.27 0.59 -2.58
CA PHE A 674 13.96 -0.68 -3.19
C PHE A 674 13.12 -0.48 -4.46
N TYR A 675 12.02 0.27 -4.36
CA TYR A 675 11.14 0.56 -5.50
C TYR A 675 11.85 1.30 -6.65
N LEU A 676 12.74 2.23 -6.35
CA LEU A 676 13.39 3.05 -7.38
C LEU A 676 14.62 2.38 -8.03
N PHE A 677 15.31 1.48 -7.33
CA PHE A 677 16.60 0.96 -7.79
C PHE A 677 16.65 -0.56 -7.90
N ALA A 678 16.12 -1.30 -6.92
CA ALA A 678 16.11 -2.76 -6.96
C ALA A 678 15.05 -3.28 -7.95
N VAL A 679 13.86 -2.69 -7.96
CA VAL A 679 12.75 -3.12 -8.84
C VAL A 679 13.09 -3.02 -10.33
N PRO A 680 13.67 -1.93 -10.86
CA PRO A 680 14.09 -1.88 -12.26
C PRO A 680 15.12 -2.95 -12.62
N ALA A 681 16.04 -3.27 -11.71
CA ALA A 681 17.02 -4.34 -11.91
C ALA A 681 16.34 -5.72 -11.94
N LEU A 682 15.44 -6.00 -10.99
CA LEU A 682 14.66 -7.24 -10.94
C LEU A 682 13.84 -7.43 -12.22
N ARG A 683 13.15 -6.38 -12.66
CA ARG A 683 12.37 -6.38 -13.90
C ARG A 683 13.26 -6.66 -15.11
N LYS A 684 14.43 -6.02 -15.22
CA LYS A 684 15.37 -6.29 -16.32
C LYS A 684 15.85 -7.73 -16.34
N LEU A 685 16.23 -8.28 -15.20
CA LEU A 685 16.67 -9.68 -15.08
C LEU A 685 15.54 -10.68 -15.35
N ALA A 686 14.29 -10.34 -15.02
CA ALA A 686 13.12 -11.12 -15.37
C ALA A 686 12.64 -10.94 -16.83
N GLY A 687 13.41 -10.21 -17.65
CA GLY A 687 13.15 -10.01 -19.08
C GLY A 687 12.18 -8.87 -19.43
N PHE A 688 11.73 -8.06 -18.46
CA PHE A 688 10.93 -6.89 -18.77
C PHE A 688 11.71 -5.92 -19.65
N GLY A 689 11.02 -5.26 -20.58
CA GLY A 689 11.64 -4.26 -21.45
C GLY A 689 12.36 -4.82 -22.68
N ILE A 690 12.40 -6.15 -22.89
CA ILE A 690 12.94 -6.78 -24.12
C ILE A 690 12.27 -6.20 -25.37
N LYS A 691 10.93 -6.11 -25.38
CA LYS A 691 10.15 -5.62 -26.53
C LYS A 691 10.31 -4.11 -26.78
N ASN A 692 10.53 -3.33 -25.72
CA ASN A 692 10.40 -1.86 -25.77
C ASN A 692 11.72 -1.13 -25.43
N ASN A 693 12.87 -1.75 -25.71
CA ASN A 693 14.22 -1.21 -25.47
C ASN A 693 14.39 -0.61 -24.05
N GLY A 694 13.85 -1.26 -23.03
CA GLY A 694 13.99 -0.86 -21.62
C GLY A 694 13.00 0.19 -21.10
N SER A 695 12.06 0.69 -21.91
CA SER A 695 11.10 1.73 -21.48
C SER A 695 10.10 1.30 -20.39
N GLN A 696 9.94 0.00 -20.13
CA GLN A 696 9.01 -0.56 -19.11
C GLN A 696 9.70 -1.14 -17.86
N LEU A 697 10.96 -0.77 -17.62
CA LEU A 697 11.72 -1.24 -16.46
C LEU A 697 11.29 -0.56 -15.16
N ASN A 698 10.90 0.71 -15.23
CA ASN A 698 10.34 1.42 -14.07
C ASN A 698 8.86 1.07 -13.88
N LEU A 699 8.37 1.26 -12.66
CA LEU A 699 6.94 1.16 -12.38
C LEU A 699 6.15 2.26 -13.09
N PRO A 700 4.85 2.04 -13.39
CA PRO A 700 4.03 3.01 -14.09
C PRO A 700 4.06 4.39 -13.43
N CYS A 701 4.19 5.43 -14.25
CA CYS A 701 4.18 6.81 -13.78
C CYS A 701 2.99 7.55 -14.41
N VAL A 702 2.21 8.21 -13.57
CA VAL A 702 1.01 8.96 -13.97
C VAL A 702 1.14 10.41 -13.54
N GLU A 703 0.46 11.32 -14.24
CA GLU A 703 0.31 12.70 -13.80
C GLU A 703 -0.87 12.82 -12.85
N VAL A 704 -0.67 13.50 -11.73
CA VAL A 704 -1.68 13.68 -10.69
C VAL A 704 -1.77 15.13 -10.24
N LYS A 705 -2.98 15.54 -9.88
CA LYS A 705 -3.29 16.84 -9.32
C LYS A 705 -3.10 16.80 -7.79
N LEU A 706 -2.38 17.77 -7.23
CA LEU A 706 -2.16 17.84 -5.78
C LEU A 706 -3.42 18.34 -5.05
N LEU A 707 -3.87 17.64 -4.01
CA LEU A 707 -4.91 18.14 -3.09
C LEU A 707 -4.34 18.93 -1.91
N ASP A 708 -3.07 18.71 -1.59
CA ASP A 708 -2.36 19.38 -0.52
C ASP A 708 -1.34 20.38 -1.07
N ARG A 709 -1.05 21.42 -0.30
CA ARG A 709 0.11 22.29 -0.54
C ARG A 709 1.37 21.60 0.00
N ILE A 710 2.38 21.40 -0.83
CA ILE A 710 3.57 20.63 -0.47
C ILE A 710 4.81 21.53 -0.46
N GLN A 711 5.52 21.55 0.68
CA GLN A 711 6.83 22.21 0.80
C GLN A 711 7.88 21.40 0.04
N LEU A 712 8.58 22.04 -0.89
CA LEU A 712 9.67 21.42 -1.65
C LEU A 712 10.98 21.44 -0.87
N ASP A 713 11.82 20.44 -1.15
CA ASP A 713 13.17 20.37 -0.62
C ASP A 713 14.14 21.03 -1.62
N HIS A 714 14.94 21.98 -1.11
CA HIS A 714 15.84 22.77 -1.93
C HIS A 714 17.18 22.08 -2.19
N GLU A 715 17.54 21.09 -1.36
CA GLU A 715 18.80 20.38 -1.49
C GLU A 715 18.67 19.19 -2.44
N ARG A 716 17.50 18.53 -2.48
CA ARG A 716 17.34 17.23 -3.15
C ARG A 716 15.92 17.02 -3.69
N PRO A 717 15.74 16.25 -4.77
CA PRO A 717 14.41 15.82 -5.19
C PRO A 717 13.80 14.89 -4.14
N GLU A 718 12.47 14.97 -3.97
CA GLU A 718 11.73 14.22 -2.95
C GLU A 718 10.76 13.21 -3.59
N TYR A 719 10.80 11.97 -3.11
CA TYR A 719 9.85 10.91 -3.40
C TYR A 719 8.82 10.85 -2.27
N HIS A 720 7.76 11.63 -2.42
CA HIS A 720 6.80 11.92 -1.37
C HIS A 720 5.67 10.89 -1.39
N ARG A 721 5.40 10.24 -0.26
CA ARG A 721 4.36 9.20 -0.18
C ARG A 721 2.99 9.84 -0.22
N CYS A 722 2.15 9.34 -1.12
CA CYS A 722 0.79 9.83 -1.31
C CYS A 722 -0.20 8.69 -1.55
N VAL A 723 -1.47 9.03 -1.39
CA VAL A 723 -2.61 8.23 -1.85
C VAL A 723 -3.11 8.88 -3.13
N ILE A 724 -3.19 8.09 -4.20
CA ILE A 724 -3.81 8.47 -5.47
C ILE A 724 -5.19 7.81 -5.56
N GLU A 725 -6.15 8.62 -5.98
CA GLU A 725 -7.54 8.25 -6.24
C GLU A 725 -7.96 8.89 -7.56
N TRP A 726 -8.96 8.32 -8.24
CA TRP A 726 -9.57 8.94 -9.42
C TRP A 726 -10.69 9.89 -8.99
N ASP A 727 -10.59 11.17 -9.36
CA ASP A 727 -11.68 12.13 -9.17
C ASP A 727 -12.61 12.11 -10.38
N PHE A 728 -13.84 11.63 -10.19
CA PHE A 728 -14.86 11.59 -11.22
C PHE A 728 -15.41 12.97 -11.60
N ASN A 729 -15.26 14.00 -10.76
CA ASN A 729 -15.73 15.35 -11.07
C ASN A 729 -14.72 16.11 -11.94
N ASP A 730 -13.44 16.04 -11.58
CA ASP A 730 -12.35 16.71 -12.31
C ASP A 730 -11.79 15.84 -13.45
N HIS A 731 -12.26 14.59 -13.59
CA HIS A 731 -11.80 13.61 -14.56
C HIS A 731 -10.28 13.44 -14.60
N CYS A 732 -9.64 13.43 -13.43
CA CYS A 732 -8.19 13.30 -13.30
C CYS A 732 -7.78 12.53 -12.04
N PHE A 733 -6.55 12.02 -12.01
CA PHE A 733 -5.97 11.47 -10.79
C PHE A 733 -5.65 12.61 -9.82
N ILE A 734 -6.12 12.46 -8.59
CA ILE A 734 -5.83 13.37 -7.48
C ILE A 734 -4.91 12.67 -6.49
N SER A 735 -4.08 13.45 -5.81
CA SER A 735 -3.14 12.93 -4.82
C SER A 735 -3.24 13.64 -3.49
N LYS A 736 -3.17 12.85 -2.42
CA LYS A 736 -3.18 13.32 -1.03
C LYS A 736 -1.96 12.83 -0.29
N SER A 737 -1.28 13.72 0.42
CA SER A 737 -0.10 13.37 1.23
C SER A 737 -0.48 12.43 2.37
N THR A 738 0.42 11.49 2.70
CA THR A 738 0.29 10.65 3.91
C THR A 738 0.70 11.36 5.21
N GLY A 739 0.85 12.69 5.15
CA GLY A 739 1.23 13.56 6.27
C GLY A 739 2.74 13.62 6.46
N SER A 740 3.21 13.43 7.69
CA SER A 740 4.64 13.53 8.02
C SER A 740 5.49 12.55 7.20
N GLN A 741 6.44 13.12 6.44
CA GLN A 741 7.31 12.40 5.50
C GLN A 741 8.66 11.98 6.09
N ALA A 742 8.82 11.97 7.41
CA ALA A 742 10.05 11.52 8.07
C ALA A 742 10.47 10.10 7.62
N SER A 743 11.76 9.89 7.36
CA SER A 743 12.30 8.63 6.80
C SER A 743 12.25 7.44 7.77
N CYS A 744 12.20 7.70 9.08
CA CYS A 744 12.02 6.66 10.10
C CYS A 744 10.54 6.28 10.31
N ARG A 745 9.59 7.09 9.80
CA ARG A 745 8.16 6.94 10.06
C ARG A 745 7.51 5.99 9.06
N LEU A 746 7.60 4.68 9.33
CA LEU A 746 6.98 3.65 8.50
C LEU A 746 5.46 3.85 8.30
N LEU A 747 4.76 4.48 9.26
CA LEU A 747 3.34 4.84 9.15
C LEU A 747 3.00 5.67 7.89
N SER A 748 3.96 6.39 7.30
CA SER A 748 3.75 7.12 6.06
C SER A 748 3.53 6.23 4.83
N LEU A 749 3.85 4.94 4.91
CA LEU A 749 3.65 3.95 3.85
C LEU A 749 2.34 3.18 3.99
N LYS A 750 1.71 3.15 5.17
CA LYS A 750 0.51 2.32 5.46
C LYS A 750 -0.63 2.48 4.43
N GLN A 751 -0.82 3.69 3.92
CA GLN A 751 -1.88 4.01 2.94
C GLN A 751 -1.30 4.45 1.59
N ALA A 752 0.02 4.47 1.44
CA ALA A 752 0.64 4.99 0.24
C ALA A 752 0.52 3.97 -0.89
N ASN A 753 -0.14 4.33 -1.98
CA ASN A 753 -0.14 3.56 -3.23
C ASN A 753 0.73 4.22 -4.31
N ALA A 754 1.33 5.38 -4.03
CA ALA A 754 2.23 6.05 -4.94
C ALA A 754 3.28 6.97 -4.29
N LEU A 755 4.31 7.29 -5.07
CA LEU A 755 5.38 8.22 -4.74
C LEU A 755 5.34 9.42 -5.70
N LEU A 756 5.01 10.62 -5.21
CA LEU A 756 5.15 11.85 -6.00
C LEU A 756 6.62 12.12 -6.25
N VAL A 757 6.96 12.48 -7.49
CA VAL A 757 8.31 12.85 -7.92
C VAL A 757 8.42 14.38 -7.87
N LEU A 758 8.87 14.90 -6.73
CA LEU A 758 8.99 16.32 -6.48
C LEU A 758 10.39 16.84 -6.87
N PRO A 759 10.48 17.96 -7.61
CA PRO A 759 11.77 18.50 -8.04
C PRO A 759 12.52 19.13 -6.88
N GLN A 760 13.85 19.20 -7.01
CA GLN A 760 14.71 19.99 -6.14
C GLN A 760 14.49 21.48 -6.40
N LYS A 761 13.73 22.18 -5.54
CA LYS A 761 13.47 23.62 -5.64
C LYS A 761 13.17 24.23 -4.27
N HIS A 762 13.39 25.54 -4.14
CA HIS A 762 12.87 26.31 -3.02
C HIS A 762 11.36 26.56 -3.16
N GLY A 763 10.67 26.77 -2.04
CA GLY A 763 9.25 27.15 -2.02
C GLY A 763 8.29 25.98 -1.91
N HIS A 764 7.06 26.17 -2.38
CA HIS A 764 5.97 25.19 -2.27
C HIS A 764 5.37 24.90 -3.65
N LEU A 765 4.84 23.69 -3.83
CA LEU A 765 3.82 23.43 -4.85
C LEU A 765 2.44 23.70 -4.25
N GLU A 766 1.66 24.51 -4.96
CA GLU A 766 0.31 24.86 -4.55
C GLU A 766 -0.67 23.73 -4.88
N ARG A 767 -1.79 23.71 -4.13
CA ARG A 767 -2.91 22.81 -4.41
C ARG A 767 -3.38 23.02 -5.85
N GLY A 768 -3.64 21.92 -6.56
CA GLY A 768 -4.06 21.91 -7.96
C GLY A 768 -2.92 21.81 -8.97
N ALA A 769 -1.65 21.90 -8.53
CA ALA A 769 -0.52 21.67 -9.42
C ALA A 769 -0.48 20.22 -9.91
N MET A 770 -0.07 20.02 -11.17
CA MET A 770 0.15 18.70 -11.75
C MET A 770 1.58 18.23 -11.49
N VAL A 771 1.72 17.00 -11.00
CA VAL A 771 3.00 16.39 -10.63
C VAL A 771 3.01 14.93 -11.08
N LYS A 772 4.19 14.40 -11.41
CA LYS A 772 4.38 12.98 -11.72
C LYS A 772 4.35 12.14 -10.46
N ALA A 773 3.71 10.99 -10.51
CA ALA A 773 3.67 10.03 -9.42
C ALA A 773 3.97 8.61 -9.92
N ILE A 774 4.83 7.88 -9.21
CA ILE A 774 5.14 6.49 -9.48
C ILE A 774 4.18 5.62 -8.69
N LEU A 775 3.44 4.75 -9.36
CA LEU A 775 2.52 3.81 -8.71
C LEU A 775 3.33 2.68 -8.06
N ILE A 776 3.06 2.43 -6.78
CA ILE A 776 3.66 1.33 -5.99
C ILE A 776 2.61 0.33 -5.48
N GLY A 777 1.33 0.61 -5.71
CA GLY A 777 0.20 -0.25 -5.37
C GLY A 777 -1.02 0.05 -6.23
N PRO A 778 -2.16 -0.60 -5.96
CA PRO A 778 -3.40 -0.37 -6.70
C PRO A 778 -3.94 1.05 -6.45
N ILE A 779 -4.60 1.61 -7.47
CA ILE A 779 -5.34 2.86 -7.35
C ILE A 779 -6.69 2.55 -6.68
N ASN A 780 -7.07 3.36 -5.69
CA ASN A 780 -8.33 3.24 -4.99
C ASN A 780 -9.50 3.86 -5.77
#